data_AF-A0A6F8YZZ2-F1
#
_entry.id   AF-A0A6F8YZZ2-F1
#
_cell.length_a   1.000
_cell.length_b   1.000
_cell.length_c   1.000
_cell.angle_alpha   90.00
_cell.angle_beta   90.00
_cell.angle_gamma   90.00
#
_symmetry.space_group_name_H-M   'P 1'
#
loop_
_entity.id
_entity.type
_entity.pdbx_description
1 polymer ?
#
loop_
_entity_poly.entity_id
_entity_poly.type
_entity_poly.pdbx_seq_one_letter_code
_entity_poly.pdbx_strand_id
1 'polypeptide(L)'
;MSLVRGLAARPWIAGATALVLLGVGAAVAWQVDKALGLSFTPARVPPEDLEPAPPREMAPAPQITEVRTPADRRVELAASAVAEAVAGRGAPRPAVSTGSEARPGAGGPALRVAPGQGLTGEAFRLRRSGADLVLEAATPAGAAAGLYAVADRVRSGAGVLPAGDDGRVVTPRLGLRLVDSGGVGVDADPAGWAGSDDYSLNTDVVGPAVLSGPPYVDAVAVGEISAQFRQLVDHSLAQGYNGIVVQGFLEYVTFDGLGVYPDGDPHVARARAMVAHFGPVWRYAADLGMKVYFMTDMLALSPPLRDHLRRLPGGMDTEDARLWSVYQAGLRELFTSLPYAAGLMVRIGEGGDIYSFPGWDYTSEIAVKTPAAVRAMLRALLDVAGEGERDIIFRTWSIGVGAVGEMHIDAGSYEEVLGGIDDPHLIVSTKYCLGDYYSHLPFNHTLETGTQRRIVEFQARREFEVFGALPNDLGTLHGAALRRFLAANPRVEGVWTWTQGGGPLRAGPRTLYLREGFWQLYDLNVYSAARLAWDPDADPALVTADWARRTFSADPSTVAAIGEVMALSRQAVTKGLYIGPYADRTVKALGVHPPPMMWIFEWDIVTGDSAVLDSIYSVSRDRLDEAIGEGGEAVALSARMREVVAGTDPATWRDPALRQRFVDTLDFQLNLFQTLGAYRTMFLRYAQWLDTGDPEARAAWREARARYVEARDTHLARYAGSVDLPAFRFPAADLGLERADRDLAMAWLARALLALLVAAVLVGAFWRGRQPPGVAALRALWVGMTRPWRLGGLPPPPAAADRVLVWALPALALVLSRAAYSWFAAPAHLTATLGSWLLFAAALRLLLGGADPYALWAALGGAAVLRTLILLTATASRGPGRYWFDFWTDPPARAVYVTAASAAFLWVFVAAYHALRGAYALGARQSTGRVLAAAGTPVAAFGAVAAGMGLERALTVWNDQMALLPWGLSRILGITVFLDIPPWLPKAATAAGATLIAAGALLALGRRPTRRAT
;
A
#
# COMPACT_ATOMS: atom_id res chain seq x y z
N MET A 1 -23.53 58.53 39.12
CA MET A 1 -24.19 58.75 37.81
C MET A 1 -23.20 59.47 36.88
N SER A 2 -23.16 59.13 35.58
CA SER A 2 -22.48 59.87 34.49
C SER A 2 -21.00 59.62 34.10
N LEU A 3 -20.45 58.38 34.08
CA LEU A 3 -19.23 58.11 33.28
C LEU A 3 -18.96 56.65 32.83
N VAL A 4 -19.91 55.72 32.97
CA VAL A 4 -19.75 54.30 32.54
C VAL A 4 -20.77 53.87 31.46
N ARG A 5 -21.65 54.76 30.99
CA ARG A 5 -22.62 54.47 29.91
C ARG A 5 -22.10 54.72 28.48
N GLY A 6 -20.78 54.83 28.30
CA GLY A 6 -20.15 55.25 27.04
C GLY A 6 -19.39 54.18 26.25
N LEU A 7 -19.59 52.88 26.52
CA LEU A 7 -19.06 51.79 25.67
C LEU A 7 -20.18 51.17 24.81
N ALA A 8 -20.97 52.01 24.16
CA ALA A 8 -21.68 51.58 22.96
C ALA A 8 -20.61 51.21 21.94
N ALA A 9 -20.37 49.91 21.74
CA ALA A 9 -19.33 49.36 20.88
C ALA A 9 -19.26 50.13 19.55
N ARG A 10 -18.18 50.89 19.37
CA ARG A 10 -17.94 51.64 18.14
C ARG A 10 -17.88 50.64 16.97
N PRO A 11 -18.49 50.93 15.81
CA PRO A 11 -18.58 50.00 14.67
C PRO A 11 -17.22 49.44 14.21
N TRP A 12 -16.13 50.16 14.45
CA TRP A 12 -14.77 49.67 14.16
C TRP A 12 -14.35 48.45 14.99
N ILE A 13 -14.84 48.27 16.22
CA ILE A 13 -14.50 47.10 17.06
C ILE A 13 -15.11 45.82 16.46
N ALA A 14 -16.34 45.90 15.96
CA ALA A 14 -17.00 44.79 15.29
C ALA A 14 -16.26 44.42 13.99
N GLY A 15 -15.86 45.42 13.20
CA GLY A 15 -15.04 45.24 12.01
C GLY A 15 -13.67 44.63 12.32
N ALA A 16 -12.98 45.12 13.36
CA ALA A 16 -11.70 44.59 13.80
C ALA A 16 -11.81 43.14 14.29
N THR A 17 -12.83 42.79 15.08
CA THR A 17 -13.07 41.40 15.50
C THR A 17 -13.32 40.50 14.29
N ALA A 18 -14.17 40.90 13.35
CA ALA A 18 -14.42 40.12 12.14
C ALA A 18 -13.15 39.91 11.31
N LEU A 19 -12.32 40.95 11.13
CA LEU A 19 -11.03 40.86 10.44
C LEU A 19 -10.07 39.88 11.14
N VAL A 20 -9.97 39.93 12.47
CA VAL A 20 -9.12 39.00 13.23
C VAL A 20 -9.61 37.56 13.08
N LEU A 21 -10.92 37.32 13.19
CA LEU A 21 -11.48 35.97 13.05
C LEU A 21 -11.30 35.41 11.64
N LEU A 22 -11.48 36.24 10.60
CA LEU A 22 -11.20 35.87 9.22
C LEU A 22 -9.71 35.64 8.99
N GLY A 23 -8.83 36.45 9.59
CA GLY A 23 -7.38 36.25 9.52
C GLY A 23 -6.94 34.91 10.14
N VAL A 24 -7.51 34.55 11.31
CA VAL A 24 -7.28 33.21 11.91
C VAL A 24 -7.86 32.11 11.02
N GLY A 25 -9.05 32.31 10.45
CA GLY A 25 -9.66 31.37 9.51
C GLY A 25 -8.80 31.14 8.26
N ALA A 26 -8.22 32.21 7.71
CA ALA A 26 -7.32 32.13 6.57
C ALA A 26 -6.01 31.41 6.93
N ALA A 27 -5.49 31.61 8.14
CA ALA A 27 -4.34 30.84 8.63
C ALA A 27 -4.66 29.35 8.76
N VAL A 28 -5.87 28.98 9.23
CA VAL A 28 -6.33 27.58 9.27
C VAL A 28 -6.45 27.01 7.86
N ALA A 29 -7.06 27.74 6.93
CA ALA A 29 -7.17 27.34 5.53
C ALA A 29 -5.79 27.08 4.90
N TRP A 30 -4.83 27.98 5.12
CA TRP A 30 -3.45 27.82 4.66
C TRP A 30 -2.77 26.56 5.24
N GLN A 31 -2.97 26.27 6.53
CA GLN A 31 -2.42 25.07 7.15
C GLN A 31 -3.06 23.79 6.62
N VAL A 32 -4.38 23.80 6.35
CA VAL A 32 -5.08 22.68 5.72
C VAL A 32 -4.52 22.42 4.32
N ASP A 33 -4.38 23.46 3.49
CA ASP A 33 -3.79 23.34 2.15
C ASP A 33 -2.37 22.78 2.19
N LYS A 34 -1.54 23.30 3.11
CA LYS A 34 -0.18 22.83 3.32
C LYS A 34 -0.15 21.37 3.76
N ALA A 35 -1.03 20.96 4.66
CA ALA A 35 -1.12 19.59 5.14
C ALA A 35 -1.60 18.61 4.06
N LEU A 36 -2.57 19.02 3.23
CA LEU A 36 -3.03 18.22 2.09
C LEU A 36 -1.93 18.03 1.05
N GLY A 37 -1.14 19.08 0.77
CA GLY A 37 0.06 18.98 -0.06
C GLY A 37 -0.16 18.36 -1.45
N LEU A 38 -1.38 18.51 -2.01
CA LEU A 38 -1.77 17.86 -3.25
C LEU A 38 -0.96 18.40 -4.44
N SER A 39 -0.28 17.51 -5.16
CA SER A 39 0.37 17.84 -6.42
C SER A 39 0.28 16.69 -7.41
N PHE A 40 0.11 17.02 -8.68
CA PHE A 40 0.01 16.08 -9.78
C PHE A 40 0.98 16.50 -10.88
N THR A 41 2.00 15.68 -11.15
CA THR A 41 2.98 15.94 -12.20
C THR A 41 2.98 14.80 -13.21
N PRO A 42 3.15 15.04 -14.52
CA PRO A 42 3.27 13.95 -15.49
C PRO A 42 4.36 12.94 -15.08
N ALA A 43 4.03 11.66 -15.08
CA ALA A 43 4.98 10.57 -14.90
C ALA A 43 5.62 10.21 -16.25
N ARG A 44 6.90 9.80 -16.23
CA ARG A 44 7.56 9.22 -17.41
C ARG A 44 7.33 7.71 -17.42
N VAL A 45 6.14 7.32 -17.85
CA VAL A 45 5.75 5.91 -17.95
C VAL A 45 6.56 5.22 -19.05
N PRO A 46 7.23 4.08 -18.77
CA PRO A 46 7.88 3.29 -19.81
C PRO A 46 6.84 2.73 -20.81
N PRO A 47 7.10 2.77 -22.12
CA PRO A 47 6.23 2.11 -23.09
C PRO A 47 6.32 0.59 -22.95
N GLU A 48 5.19 -0.08 -23.15
CA GLU A 48 5.05 -1.55 -23.07
C GLU A 48 4.46 -2.08 -24.39
N ASP A 49 5.29 -2.08 -25.44
CA ASP A 49 4.92 -2.59 -26.75
C ASP A 49 5.34 -4.06 -26.87
N LEU A 50 4.36 -4.96 -26.75
CA LEU A 50 4.58 -6.40 -26.84
C LEU A 50 4.09 -6.93 -28.18
N GLU A 51 4.87 -7.84 -28.75
CA GLU A 51 4.51 -8.56 -29.98
C GLU A 51 4.66 -10.08 -29.75
N PRO A 52 3.77 -10.91 -30.30
CA PRO A 52 3.94 -12.36 -30.24
C PRO A 52 5.03 -12.81 -31.21
N ALA A 53 5.83 -13.80 -30.79
CA ALA A 53 6.77 -14.44 -31.71
C ALA A 53 6.02 -15.19 -32.82
N PRO A 54 6.58 -15.26 -34.04
CA PRO A 54 5.99 -16.05 -35.12
C PRO A 54 5.98 -17.55 -34.76
N PRO A 55 5.01 -18.33 -35.28
CA PRO A 55 5.00 -19.78 -35.12
C PRO A 55 6.32 -20.40 -35.56
N ARG A 56 6.86 -21.30 -34.74
CA ARG A 56 8.17 -21.93 -34.95
C ARG A 56 8.09 -23.44 -34.82
N GLU A 57 8.52 -24.12 -35.88
CA GLU A 57 8.73 -25.57 -35.87
C GLU A 57 9.84 -25.97 -34.90
N MET A 58 9.68 -27.12 -34.28
CA MET A 58 10.65 -27.63 -33.33
C MET A 58 11.80 -28.31 -34.08
N ALA A 59 13.04 -28.02 -33.69
CA ALA A 59 14.19 -28.80 -34.16
C ALA A 59 14.00 -30.27 -33.76
N PRO A 60 14.47 -31.25 -34.56
CA PRO A 60 14.36 -32.67 -34.21
C PRO A 60 14.91 -32.97 -32.80
N ALA A 61 14.29 -33.93 -32.10
CA ALA A 61 14.78 -34.36 -30.80
C ALA A 61 16.24 -34.85 -30.92
N PRO A 62 17.15 -34.37 -30.06
CA PRO A 62 18.56 -34.72 -30.17
C PRO A 62 18.76 -36.21 -29.84
N GLN A 63 19.62 -36.87 -30.60
CA GLN A 63 19.92 -38.30 -30.46
C GLN A 63 21.01 -38.54 -29.39
N ILE A 64 20.86 -37.93 -28.21
CA ILE A 64 21.81 -38.10 -27.11
C ILE A 64 21.44 -39.39 -26.35
N THR A 65 22.34 -40.36 -26.27
CA THR A 65 22.12 -41.61 -25.52
C THR A 65 22.78 -41.60 -24.15
N GLU A 66 23.80 -40.76 -23.96
CA GLU A 66 24.56 -40.63 -22.71
C GLU A 66 24.98 -39.17 -22.46
N VAL A 67 24.88 -38.72 -21.21
CA VAL A 67 25.48 -37.46 -20.73
C VAL A 67 26.59 -37.80 -19.72
N ARG A 68 27.84 -37.56 -20.11
CA ARG A 68 29.04 -37.83 -19.29
C ARG A 68 29.50 -36.58 -18.56
N THR A 69 29.66 -36.71 -17.26
CA THR A 69 30.01 -35.59 -16.37
C THR A 69 31.21 -35.92 -15.47
N PRO A 70 31.94 -34.91 -14.97
CA PRO A 70 32.80 -35.07 -13.80
C PRO A 70 31.97 -35.44 -12.57
N ALA A 71 32.59 -36.06 -11.57
CA ALA A 71 31.96 -36.38 -10.29
C ALA A 71 31.73 -35.10 -9.47
N ASP A 72 30.62 -34.43 -9.74
CA ASP A 72 30.18 -33.22 -9.04
C ASP A 72 28.64 -33.20 -9.04
N ARG A 73 28.05 -33.11 -7.84
CA ARG A 73 26.60 -33.22 -7.63
C ARG A 73 25.81 -32.17 -8.42
N ARG A 74 26.33 -30.94 -8.55
CA ARG A 74 25.68 -29.85 -9.29
C ARG A 74 25.66 -30.15 -10.78
N VAL A 75 26.77 -30.66 -11.30
CA VAL A 75 26.90 -31.00 -12.72
C VAL A 75 26.04 -32.23 -13.06
N GLU A 76 25.98 -33.22 -12.17
CA GLU A 76 25.12 -34.40 -12.31
C GLU A 76 23.62 -34.03 -12.31
N LEU A 77 23.21 -33.09 -11.46
CA LEU A 77 21.84 -32.56 -11.46
C LEU A 77 21.52 -31.86 -12.79
N ALA A 78 22.42 -31.01 -13.29
CA ALA A 78 22.24 -30.33 -14.56
C ALA A 78 22.21 -31.32 -15.76
N ALA A 79 23.00 -32.38 -15.72
CA ALA A 79 22.96 -33.46 -16.71
C ALA A 79 21.65 -34.24 -16.66
N SER A 80 21.10 -34.45 -15.47
CA SER A 80 19.77 -35.06 -15.30
C SER A 80 18.68 -34.19 -15.93
N ALA A 81 18.78 -32.87 -15.83
CA ALA A 81 17.86 -31.95 -16.52
C ALA A 81 17.95 -32.06 -18.06
N VAL A 82 19.14 -32.29 -18.63
CA VAL A 82 19.29 -32.61 -20.07
C VAL A 82 18.60 -33.93 -20.39
N ALA A 83 18.82 -34.97 -19.59
CA ALA A 83 18.21 -36.27 -19.82
C ALA A 83 16.68 -36.20 -19.80
N GLU A 84 16.11 -35.43 -18.87
CA GLU A 84 14.68 -35.18 -18.77
C GLU A 84 14.14 -34.35 -19.93
N ALA A 85 14.90 -33.34 -20.38
CA ALA A 85 14.53 -32.56 -21.53
C ALA A 85 14.44 -33.42 -22.80
N VAL A 86 15.41 -34.32 -23.02
CA VAL A 86 15.41 -35.26 -24.15
C VAL A 86 14.24 -36.24 -24.05
N ALA A 87 14.01 -36.81 -22.87
CA ALA A 87 12.87 -37.70 -22.63
C ALA A 87 11.52 -37.01 -22.88
N GLY A 88 11.38 -35.77 -22.40
CA GLY A 88 10.19 -34.95 -22.59
C GLY A 88 9.91 -34.55 -24.04
N ARG A 89 10.85 -34.81 -24.96
CA ARG A 89 10.71 -34.65 -26.41
C ARG A 89 10.35 -35.95 -27.14
N GLY A 90 10.05 -37.03 -26.39
CA GLY A 90 9.66 -38.34 -26.93
C GLY A 90 10.83 -39.25 -27.32
N ALA A 91 12.07 -38.84 -27.06
CA ALA A 91 13.25 -39.68 -27.27
C ALA A 91 13.56 -40.54 -26.02
N PRO A 92 14.34 -41.63 -26.13
CA PRO A 92 14.78 -42.40 -24.97
C PRO A 92 15.55 -41.51 -23.97
N ARG A 93 15.30 -41.68 -22.67
CA ARG A 93 16.02 -40.93 -21.62
C ARG A 93 17.51 -41.26 -21.66
N PRO A 94 18.41 -40.29 -21.90
CA PRO A 94 19.85 -40.50 -21.86
C PRO A 94 20.31 -41.03 -20.50
N ALA A 95 21.30 -41.92 -20.48
CA ALA A 95 21.97 -42.31 -19.25
C ALA A 95 22.87 -41.17 -18.76
N VAL A 96 22.82 -40.84 -17.47
CA VAL A 96 23.80 -39.95 -16.84
C VAL A 96 24.89 -40.80 -16.22
N SER A 97 26.15 -40.55 -16.57
CA SER A 97 27.31 -41.28 -16.08
C SER A 97 28.45 -40.35 -15.69
N THR A 98 29.29 -40.82 -14.77
CA THR A 98 30.45 -40.11 -14.26
C THR A 98 31.74 -40.72 -14.82
N GLY A 99 32.71 -39.88 -15.18
CA GLY A 99 34.02 -40.30 -15.68
C GLY A 99 34.23 -40.12 -17.20
N SER A 100 35.42 -40.47 -17.67
CA SER A 100 35.86 -40.27 -19.06
C SER A 100 35.50 -41.40 -20.01
N GLU A 101 35.29 -42.61 -19.48
CA GLU A 101 35.00 -43.80 -20.28
C GLU A 101 33.51 -43.91 -20.61
N ALA A 102 33.20 -44.43 -21.80
CA ALA A 102 31.82 -44.74 -22.17
C ALA A 102 31.29 -45.92 -21.33
N ARG A 103 30.03 -45.87 -20.93
CA ARG A 103 29.40 -47.02 -20.28
C ARG A 103 29.39 -48.23 -21.24
N PRO A 104 29.74 -49.46 -20.80
CA PRO A 104 29.67 -50.64 -21.64
C PRO A 104 28.26 -50.84 -22.21
N GLY A 105 28.13 -50.91 -23.54
CA GLY A 105 26.84 -51.02 -24.25
C GLY A 105 26.17 -49.69 -24.64
N ALA A 106 26.76 -48.54 -24.33
CA ALA A 106 26.30 -47.23 -24.82
C ALA A 106 26.62 -47.06 -26.32
N GLY A 107 25.79 -47.64 -27.19
CA GLY A 107 25.84 -47.37 -28.63
C GLY A 107 25.06 -46.09 -28.96
N GLY A 108 25.75 -44.99 -29.28
CA GLY A 108 25.11 -43.78 -29.81
C GLY A 108 25.83 -42.47 -29.47
N PRO A 109 25.35 -41.34 -30.00
CA PRO A 109 25.92 -40.01 -29.74
C PRO A 109 25.79 -39.60 -28.27
N ALA A 110 26.83 -38.98 -27.73
CA ALA A 110 26.87 -38.55 -26.34
C ALA A 110 27.17 -37.06 -26.16
N LEU A 111 26.73 -36.50 -25.04
CA LEU A 111 27.13 -35.16 -24.56
C LEU A 111 28.18 -35.33 -23.45
N ARG A 112 29.40 -34.83 -23.67
CA ARG A 112 30.53 -34.98 -22.74
C ARG A 112 30.92 -33.64 -22.16
N VAL A 113 31.01 -33.53 -20.84
CA VAL A 113 31.61 -32.37 -20.18
C VAL A 113 33.12 -32.55 -20.13
N ALA A 114 33.86 -31.56 -20.61
CA ALA A 114 35.31 -31.56 -20.65
C ALA A 114 35.90 -30.26 -20.08
N PRO A 115 37.14 -30.28 -19.56
CA PRO A 115 37.84 -29.06 -19.17
C PRO A 115 38.05 -28.13 -20.37
N GLY A 116 37.70 -26.85 -20.23
CA GLY A 116 37.89 -25.83 -21.26
C GLY A 116 38.94 -24.78 -20.86
N GLN A 117 39.91 -24.51 -21.75
CA GLN A 117 40.88 -23.44 -21.53
C GLN A 117 40.31 -22.05 -21.88
N GLY A 118 40.70 -21.04 -21.10
CA GLY A 118 40.31 -19.63 -21.29
C GLY A 118 38.89 -19.29 -20.84
N LEU A 119 38.25 -20.16 -20.05
CA LEU A 119 36.90 -19.96 -19.49
C LEU A 119 37.01 -19.67 -17.99
N THR A 120 36.08 -18.89 -17.45
CA THR A 120 36.02 -18.53 -16.02
C THR A 120 34.58 -18.44 -15.52
N GLY A 121 34.36 -18.63 -14.22
CA GLY A 121 33.02 -18.51 -13.64
C GLY A 121 32.02 -19.45 -14.31
N GLU A 122 30.88 -18.91 -14.75
CA GLU A 122 29.80 -19.65 -15.43
C GLU A 122 29.99 -19.78 -16.95
N ALA A 123 31.15 -19.38 -17.50
CA ALA A 123 31.40 -19.46 -18.93
C ALA A 123 31.57 -20.90 -19.42
N PHE A 124 30.99 -21.20 -20.59
CA PHE A 124 31.14 -22.48 -21.29
C PHE A 124 31.16 -22.29 -22.80
N ARG A 125 31.50 -23.35 -23.55
CA ARG A 125 31.23 -23.45 -24.99
C ARG A 125 30.84 -24.87 -25.36
N LEU A 126 30.01 -25.00 -26.39
CA LEU A 126 29.62 -26.30 -26.95
C LEU A 126 30.32 -26.52 -28.28
N ARG A 127 30.81 -27.74 -28.52
CA ARG A 127 31.46 -28.13 -29.76
C ARG A 127 30.91 -29.42 -30.31
N ARG A 128 30.93 -29.57 -31.64
CA ARG A 128 30.65 -30.85 -32.28
C ARG A 128 31.94 -31.66 -32.43
N SER A 129 31.91 -32.93 -32.04
CA SER A 129 33.01 -33.88 -32.20
C SER A 129 32.49 -35.16 -32.85
N GLY A 130 32.45 -35.19 -34.17
CA GLY A 130 31.79 -36.27 -34.91
C GLY A 130 30.28 -36.27 -34.65
N ALA A 131 29.74 -37.39 -34.15
CA ALA A 131 28.35 -37.46 -33.71
C ALA A 131 28.13 -36.86 -32.31
N ASP A 132 29.19 -36.75 -31.50
CA ASP A 132 29.11 -36.31 -30.10
C ASP A 132 29.09 -34.78 -29.98
N LEU A 133 28.61 -34.34 -28.81
CA LEU A 133 28.72 -32.96 -28.35
C LEU A 133 29.68 -32.89 -27.18
N VAL A 134 30.55 -31.89 -27.18
CA VAL A 134 31.48 -31.61 -26.08
C VAL A 134 31.12 -30.25 -25.48
N LEU A 135 30.80 -30.23 -24.20
CA LEU A 135 30.62 -29.03 -23.41
C LEU A 135 31.92 -28.75 -22.66
N GLU A 136 32.62 -27.69 -23.07
CA GLU A 136 33.85 -27.25 -22.42
C GLU A 136 33.53 -26.18 -21.37
N ALA A 137 34.00 -26.39 -20.14
CA ALA A 137 33.90 -25.43 -19.04
C ALA A 137 35.13 -25.51 -18.13
N ALA A 138 35.49 -24.41 -17.46
CA ALA A 138 36.62 -24.39 -16.52
C ALA A 138 36.21 -24.68 -15.07
N THR A 139 34.93 -24.52 -14.74
CA THR A 139 34.40 -24.69 -13.37
C THR A 139 33.14 -25.57 -13.39
N PRO A 140 32.78 -26.20 -12.25
CA PRO A 140 31.49 -26.88 -12.11
C PRO A 140 30.28 -25.97 -12.38
N ALA A 141 30.39 -24.68 -12.02
CA ALA A 141 29.34 -23.70 -12.30
C ALA A 141 29.16 -23.49 -13.80
N GLY A 142 30.25 -23.34 -14.58
CA GLY A 142 30.20 -23.24 -16.03
C GLY A 142 29.68 -24.52 -16.70
N ALA A 143 30.06 -25.69 -16.18
CA ALA A 143 29.54 -26.96 -16.67
C ALA A 143 28.02 -27.09 -16.46
N ALA A 144 27.54 -26.79 -15.26
CA ALA A 144 26.12 -26.81 -14.92
C ALA A 144 25.33 -25.78 -15.75
N ALA A 145 25.83 -24.55 -15.84
CA ALA A 145 25.31 -23.48 -16.68
C ALA A 145 25.10 -23.93 -18.13
N GLY A 146 26.11 -24.56 -18.73
CA GLY A 146 26.00 -25.08 -20.09
C GLY A 146 25.03 -26.24 -20.24
N LEU A 147 24.97 -27.15 -19.27
CA LEU A 147 24.03 -28.27 -19.29
C LEU A 147 22.58 -27.79 -19.13
N TYR A 148 22.31 -26.83 -18.25
CA TYR A 148 20.98 -26.23 -18.14
C TYR A 148 20.60 -25.44 -19.40
N ALA A 149 21.55 -24.75 -20.05
CA ALA A 149 21.31 -24.11 -21.34
C ALA A 149 20.96 -25.13 -22.44
N VAL A 150 21.64 -26.28 -22.47
CA VAL A 150 21.29 -27.39 -23.36
C VAL A 150 19.89 -27.92 -23.04
N ALA A 151 19.59 -28.19 -21.77
CA ALA A 151 18.28 -28.67 -21.35
C ALA A 151 17.16 -27.70 -21.75
N ASP A 152 17.35 -26.41 -21.54
CA ASP A 152 16.40 -25.37 -21.93
C ASP A 152 16.14 -25.37 -23.45
N ARG A 153 17.20 -25.36 -24.27
CA ARG A 153 17.09 -25.43 -25.74
C ARG A 153 16.30 -26.66 -26.19
N VAL A 154 16.56 -27.82 -25.58
CA VAL A 154 15.84 -29.05 -25.91
C VAL A 154 14.36 -28.93 -25.54
N ARG A 155 14.03 -28.42 -24.34
CA ARG A 155 12.63 -28.25 -23.91
C ARG A 155 11.89 -27.21 -24.75
N SER A 156 12.58 -26.12 -25.16
CA SER A 156 12.00 -25.05 -25.98
C SER A 156 12.00 -25.32 -27.48
N GLY A 157 12.38 -26.53 -27.90
CA GLY A 157 12.35 -26.88 -29.33
C GLY A 157 13.46 -26.25 -30.16
N ALA A 158 14.45 -25.62 -29.54
CA ALA A 158 15.63 -25.09 -30.22
C ALA A 158 16.65 -26.19 -30.52
N GLY A 159 17.53 -25.95 -31.49
CA GLY A 159 18.67 -26.83 -31.75
C GLY A 159 19.67 -26.78 -30.59
N VAL A 160 20.20 -27.94 -30.16
CA VAL A 160 21.16 -28.03 -29.05
C VAL A 160 22.42 -27.18 -29.31
N LEU A 161 22.92 -27.24 -30.54
CA LEU A 161 24.03 -26.43 -31.04
C LEU A 161 23.52 -25.63 -32.26
N PRO A 162 23.07 -24.38 -32.06
CA PRO A 162 22.62 -23.50 -33.15
C PRO A 162 23.71 -23.30 -34.23
N ALA A 163 23.30 -22.97 -35.44
CA ALA A 163 24.25 -22.67 -36.52
C ALA A 163 25.12 -21.46 -36.15
N GLY A 164 26.44 -21.60 -36.26
CA GLY A 164 27.40 -20.56 -35.88
C GLY A 164 27.79 -20.53 -34.40
N ASP A 165 27.20 -21.38 -33.55
CA ASP A 165 27.51 -21.46 -32.11
C ASP A 165 28.59 -22.50 -31.76
N ASP A 166 29.08 -23.27 -32.74
CA ASP A 166 30.14 -24.26 -32.52
C ASP A 166 31.44 -23.59 -32.05
N GLY A 167 31.82 -23.88 -30.81
CA GLY A 167 32.99 -23.30 -30.15
C GLY A 167 32.79 -21.87 -29.64
N ARG A 168 31.61 -21.27 -29.78
CA ARG A 168 31.31 -19.93 -29.24
C ARG A 168 31.29 -19.96 -27.71
N VAL A 169 32.01 -19.05 -27.09
CA VAL A 169 31.97 -18.86 -25.63
C VAL A 169 30.68 -18.15 -25.27
N VAL A 170 29.92 -18.75 -24.36
CA VAL A 170 28.72 -18.19 -23.74
C VAL A 170 29.06 -17.83 -22.30
N THR A 171 28.70 -16.62 -21.89
CA THR A 171 28.91 -16.14 -20.52
C THR A 171 27.68 -15.35 -20.08
N PRO A 172 27.04 -15.68 -18.94
CA PRO A 172 25.93 -14.88 -18.41
C PRO A 172 26.36 -13.43 -18.17
N ARG A 173 25.52 -12.46 -18.52
CA ARG A 173 25.84 -11.03 -18.37
C ARG A 173 25.88 -10.56 -16.91
N LEU A 174 24.94 -11.04 -16.08
CA LEU A 174 24.85 -10.68 -14.67
C LEU A 174 25.30 -11.85 -13.79
N GLY A 175 26.17 -11.58 -12.82
CA GLY A 175 26.83 -12.60 -11.99
C GLY A 175 26.01 -13.05 -10.78
N LEU A 176 25.05 -12.24 -10.32
CA LEU A 176 24.19 -12.55 -9.18
C LEU A 176 22.72 -12.57 -9.61
N ARG A 177 22.07 -13.73 -9.54
CA ARG A 177 20.68 -13.91 -9.99
C ARG A 177 19.92 -14.61 -8.88
N LEU A 178 19.18 -13.83 -8.10
CA LEU A 178 18.49 -14.26 -6.89
C LEU A 178 17.01 -14.54 -7.14
N VAL A 179 16.49 -15.53 -6.42
CA VAL A 179 15.04 -15.70 -6.16
C VAL A 179 14.76 -15.59 -4.66
N ASP A 180 13.52 -15.32 -4.28
CA ASP A 180 13.01 -15.57 -2.93
C ASP A 180 12.67 -17.07 -2.73
N SER A 181 12.05 -17.40 -1.59
CA SER A 181 11.72 -18.78 -1.21
C SER A 181 10.45 -19.35 -1.84
N GLY A 182 9.86 -18.69 -2.86
CA GLY A 182 8.66 -19.19 -3.54
C GLY A 182 7.50 -19.52 -2.58
N GLY A 183 6.65 -20.49 -2.96
CA GLY A 183 5.54 -20.99 -2.13
C GLY A 183 5.96 -22.00 -1.05
N VAL A 184 7.25 -22.10 -0.74
CA VAL A 184 7.80 -23.07 0.22
C VAL A 184 7.25 -22.79 1.62
N GLY A 185 6.78 -23.84 2.30
CA GLY A 185 6.32 -23.80 3.68
C GLY A 185 5.04 -23.01 3.93
N VAL A 186 4.49 -22.31 2.94
CA VAL A 186 3.19 -21.65 3.07
C VAL A 186 2.07 -22.69 3.18
N ASP A 187 1.22 -22.57 4.19
CA ASP A 187 0.05 -23.43 4.34
C ASP A 187 -0.91 -23.23 3.15
N ALA A 188 -1.30 -24.33 2.51
CA ALA A 188 -2.13 -24.33 1.32
C ALA A 188 -3.63 -24.58 1.62
N ASP A 189 -4.02 -24.73 2.89
CA ASP A 189 -5.41 -25.00 3.26
C ASP A 189 -6.36 -23.91 2.71
N PRO A 190 -7.32 -24.28 1.82
CA PRO A 190 -8.34 -23.36 1.31
C PRO A 190 -9.10 -22.59 2.40
N ALA A 191 -9.25 -23.16 3.60
CA ALA A 191 -9.92 -22.50 4.71
C ALA A 191 -9.23 -21.19 5.14
N GLY A 192 -7.91 -21.07 4.92
CA GLY A 192 -7.16 -19.83 5.19
C GLY A 192 -7.46 -18.69 4.20
N TRP A 193 -8.04 -19.00 3.05
CA TRP A 193 -8.39 -18.03 1.99
C TRP A 193 -9.90 -17.76 1.91
N ALA A 194 -10.73 -18.75 2.26
CA ALA A 194 -12.18 -18.65 2.14
C ALA A 194 -12.75 -17.49 2.99
N GLY A 195 -13.21 -16.43 2.32
CA GLY A 195 -13.79 -15.25 2.96
C GLY A 195 -12.79 -14.41 3.77
N SER A 196 -11.48 -14.65 3.62
CA SER A 196 -10.43 -14.07 4.45
C SER A 196 -10.32 -12.55 4.28
N ASP A 197 -10.25 -11.81 5.38
CA ASP A 197 -9.81 -10.41 5.47
C ASP A 197 -8.40 -10.28 6.08
N ASP A 198 -7.62 -11.35 5.97
CA ASP A 198 -6.24 -11.42 6.43
C ASP A 198 -5.29 -10.68 5.49
N TYR A 199 -5.15 -9.38 5.73
CA TYR A 199 -4.17 -8.51 5.09
C TYR A 199 -2.79 -8.55 5.80
N SER A 200 -2.49 -9.60 6.57
CA SER A 200 -1.16 -9.80 7.17
C SER A 200 -0.07 -9.86 6.10
N LEU A 201 1.03 -9.14 6.33
CA LEU A 201 2.22 -9.12 5.49
C LEU A 201 3.27 -10.12 5.96
N ASN A 202 2.94 -10.97 6.93
CA ASN A 202 3.78 -12.08 7.30
C ASN A 202 3.81 -13.14 6.19
N THR A 203 4.99 -13.34 5.61
CA THR A 203 5.23 -14.36 4.58
C THR A 203 6.25 -15.40 5.04
N ASP A 204 6.29 -15.68 6.35
CA ASP A 204 7.28 -16.57 6.93
C ASP A 204 7.08 -18.02 6.46
N VAL A 205 8.16 -18.62 5.94
CA VAL A 205 8.15 -19.95 5.32
C VAL A 205 8.44 -21.08 6.30
N VAL A 206 8.87 -20.76 7.53
CA VAL A 206 9.15 -21.74 8.59
C VAL A 206 8.05 -21.77 9.66
N GLY A 207 7.23 -20.72 9.74
CA GLY A 207 6.14 -20.54 10.69
C GLY A 207 5.31 -21.80 10.96
N PRO A 208 4.78 -22.50 9.94
CA PRO A 208 3.96 -23.70 10.15
C PRO A 208 4.68 -24.87 10.84
N ALA A 209 6.01 -24.88 10.86
CA ALA A 209 6.79 -25.89 11.56
C ALA A 209 7.26 -25.45 12.95
N VAL A 210 6.97 -24.20 13.38
CA VAL A 210 7.43 -23.68 14.67
C VAL A 210 6.39 -23.91 15.75
N LEU A 211 6.89 -24.41 16.89
CA LEU A 211 6.09 -24.78 18.05
C LEU A 211 6.32 -23.78 19.18
N SER A 212 5.27 -23.53 19.97
CA SER A 212 5.32 -22.61 21.11
C SER A 212 6.17 -23.14 22.28
N GLY A 213 6.41 -24.45 22.36
CA GLY A 213 7.23 -25.11 23.38
C GLY A 213 8.12 -26.22 22.81
N PRO A 214 8.95 -26.88 23.65
CA PRO A 214 9.82 -27.98 23.21
C PRO A 214 9.04 -29.07 22.45
N PRO A 215 9.57 -29.61 21.33
CA PRO A 215 10.93 -29.44 20.79
C PRO A 215 11.18 -28.15 19.98
N TYR A 216 10.24 -27.19 20.01
CA TYR A 216 10.25 -25.88 19.33
C TYR A 216 10.16 -25.93 17.80
N VAL A 217 10.52 -27.04 17.18
CA VAL A 217 10.37 -27.29 15.74
C VAL A 217 9.72 -28.65 15.53
N ASP A 218 8.71 -28.71 14.67
CA ASP A 218 8.11 -29.95 14.19
C ASP A 218 8.95 -30.54 13.06
N ALA A 219 9.64 -31.64 13.36
CA ALA A 219 10.52 -32.32 12.41
C ALA A 219 9.79 -32.90 11.18
N VAL A 220 8.49 -33.22 11.29
CA VAL A 220 7.69 -33.72 10.17
C VAL A 220 7.40 -32.58 9.21
N ALA A 221 6.92 -31.44 9.73
CA ALA A 221 6.68 -30.24 8.94
C ALA A 221 7.97 -29.73 8.26
N VAL A 222 9.12 -29.79 8.95
CA VAL A 222 10.44 -29.50 8.36
C VAL A 222 10.75 -30.43 7.18
N GLY A 223 10.41 -31.71 7.28
CA GLY A 223 10.60 -32.68 6.19
C GLY A 223 9.82 -32.28 4.93
N GLU A 224 8.58 -31.82 5.10
CA GLU A 224 7.74 -31.34 4.00
C GLU A 224 8.28 -30.04 3.40
N ILE A 225 8.65 -29.07 4.24
CA ILE A 225 9.28 -27.82 3.82
C ILE A 225 10.59 -28.10 3.05
N SER A 226 11.39 -29.05 3.53
CA SER A 226 12.64 -29.47 2.88
C SER A 226 12.42 -30.03 1.49
N ALA A 227 11.39 -30.86 1.30
CA ALA A 227 11.04 -31.39 -0.01
C ALA A 227 10.60 -30.26 -0.98
N GLN A 228 9.77 -29.33 -0.50
CA GLN A 228 9.35 -28.17 -1.28
C GLN A 228 10.53 -27.25 -1.64
N PHE A 229 11.43 -26.99 -0.69
CA PHE A 229 12.62 -26.16 -0.91
C PHE A 229 13.55 -26.77 -1.95
N ARG A 230 13.76 -28.10 -1.92
CA ARG A 230 14.56 -28.80 -2.94
C ARG A 230 13.95 -28.67 -4.33
N GLN A 231 12.63 -28.83 -4.45
CA GLN A 231 11.91 -28.63 -5.71
C GLN A 231 12.12 -27.20 -6.25
N LEU A 232 12.02 -26.18 -5.39
CA LEU A 232 12.27 -24.80 -5.77
C LEU A 232 13.71 -24.56 -6.24
N VAL A 233 14.69 -25.07 -5.49
CA VAL A 233 16.12 -24.92 -5.82
C VAL A 233 16.43 -25.57 -7.17
N ASP A 234 15.99 -26.81 -7.38
CA ASP A 234 16.24 -27.54 -8.62
C ASP A 234 15.58 -26.83 -9.82
N HIS A 235 14.36 -26.32 -9.64
CA HIS A 235 13.64 -25.55 -10.66
C HIS A 235 14.34 -24.22 -10.97
N SER A 236 14.76 -23.48 -9.94
CA SER A 236 15.42 -22.17 -10.07
C SER A 236 16.80 -22.27 -10.73
N LEU A 237 17.58 -23.28 -10.37
CA LEU A 237 18.87 -23.60 -11.04
C LEU A 237 18.65 -23.90 -12.53
N ALA A 238 17.62 -24.68 -12.87
CA ALA A 238 17.29 -24.97 -14.25
C ALA A 238 16.84 -23.74 -15.05
N GLN A 239 16.26 -22.74 -14.39
CA GLN A 239 15.96 -21.43 -14.98
C GLN A 239 17.17 -20.48 -15.00
N GLY A 240 18.31 -20.85 -14.41
CA GLY A 240 19.57 -20.11 -14.48
C GLY A 240 19.83 -19.19 -13.28
N TYR A 241 19.02 -19.26 -12.22
CA TYR A 241 19.32 -18.57 -10.96
C TYR A 241 20.49 -19.22 -10.23
N ASN A 242 21.27 -18.42 -9.50
CA ASN A 242 22.46 -18.87 -8.78
C ASN A 242 22.52 -18.34 -7.34
N GLY A 243 21.42 -17.81 -6.82
CA GLY A 243 21.27 -17.49 -5.41
C GLY A 243 19.81 -17.43 -4.98
N ILE A 244 19.61 -17.51 -3.67
CA ILE A 244 18.30 -17.58 -3.05
C ILE A 244 18.30 -16.78 -1.75
N VAL A 245 17.18 -16.11 -1.48
CA VAL A 245 16.92 -15.37 -0.26
C VAL A 245 15.93 -16.14 0.60
N VAL A 246 16.32 -16.44 1.84
CA VAL A 246 15.50 -17.12 2.86
C VAL A 246 15.28 -16.20 4.05
N GLN A 247 14.13 -16.30 4.73
CA GLN A 247 13.83 -15.45 5.89
C GLN A 247 14.58 -15.90 7.14
N GLY A 248 14.96 -14.92 7.96
CA GLY A 248 15.37 -15.10 9.35
C GLY A 248 16.75 -14.54 9.67
N PHE A 249 16.91 -14.07 10.89
CA PHE A 249 18.16 -13.66 11.51
C PHE A 249 18.16 -14.00 13.00
N LEU A 250 17.30 -13.35 13.78
CA LEU A 250 17.23 -13.54 15.24
C LEU A 250 16.81 -14.96 15.62
N GLU A 251 16.09 -15.62 14.72
CA GLU A 251 15.59 -16.98 14.83
C GLU A 251 16.72 -18.03 14.90
N TYR A 252 17.95 -17.67 14.52
CA TYR A 252 19.10 -18.56 14.43
C TYR A 252 20.25 -18.19 15.39
N VAL A 253 20.05 -17.20 16.28
CA VAL A 253 21.11 -16.68 17.15
C VAL A 253 20.71 -16.76 18.62
N THR A 254 21.69 -17.00 19.49
CA THR A 254 21.52 -17.13 20.94
C THR A 254 22.14 -15.98 21.72
N PHE A 255 22.96 -15.14 21.07
CA PHE A 255 23.75 -14.09 21.71
C PHE A 255 24.58 -14.62 22.88
N ASP A 256 25.18 -15.80 22.71
CA ASP A 256 25.97 -16.45 23.74
C ASP A 256 27.10 -15.52 24.25
N GLY A 257 27.30 -15.51 25.56
CA GLY A 257 28.28 -14.64 26.23
C GLY A 257 27.87 -13.16 26.41
N LEU A 258 26.75 -12.69 25.85
CA LEU A 258 26.27 -11.31 26.06
C LEU A 258 25.20 -11.16 27.15
N GLY A 259 24.58 -12.25 27.61
CA GLY A 259 23.51 -12.20 28.60
C GLY A 259 22.26 -11.47 28.09
N VAL A 260 21.97 -11.57 26.79
CA VAL A 260 20.71 -11.10 26.18
C VAL A 260 19.56 -11.96 26.67
N TYR A 261 19.71 -13.28 26.57
CA TYR A 261 18.76 -14.25 27.08
C TYR A 261 19.23 -14.79 28.45
N PRO A 262 18.39 -14.77 29.49
CA PRO A 262 18.72 -15.37 30.78
C PRO A 262 18.82 -16.90 30.70
N ASP A 263 19.45 -17.51 31.70
CA ASP A 263 19.55 -18.98 31.80
C ASP A 263 18.17 -19.64 31.78
N GLY A 264 18.00 -20.61 30.88
CA GLY A 264 16.74 -21.33 30.69
C GLY A 264 15.71 -20.62 29.81
N ASP A 265 16.04 -19.47 29.21
CA ASP A 265 15.15 -18.78 28.26
C ASP A 265 14.85 -19.66 27.02
N PRO A 266 13.58 -19.80 26.62
CA PRO A 266 13.19 -20.63 25.47
C PRO A 266 13.80 -20.17 24.14
N HIS A 267 14.19 -18.89 23.98
CA HIS A 267 14.79 -18.37 22.75
C HIS A 267 16.09 -19.09 22.39
N VAL A 268 16.93 -19.42 23.39
CA VAL A 268 18.20 -20.14 23.17
C VAL A 268 17.93 -21.55 22.63
N ALA A 269 17.00 -22.27 23.24
CA ALA A 269 16.65 -23.62 22.80
C ALA A 269 15.95 -23.62 21.43
N ARG A 270 15.09 -22.63 21.17
CA ARG A 270 14.44 -22.41 19.87
C ARG A 270 15.46 -22.11 18.78
N ALA A 271 16.39 -21.19 18.99
CA ALA A 271 17.43 -20.85 18.01
C ALA A 271 18.32 -22.05 17.67
N ARG A 272 18.71 -22.85 18.68
CA ARG A 272 19.44 -24.10 18.45
C ARG A 272 18.62 -25.12 17.66
N ALA A 273 17.32 -25.23 17.91
CA ALA A 273 16.42 -26.10 17.13
C ALA A 273 16.29 -25.61 15.68
N MET A 274 16.16 -24.30 15.45
CA MET A 274 16.14 -23.71 14.11
C MET A 274 17.41 -24.02 13.33
N VAL A 275 18.60 -23.82 13.93
CA VAL A 275 19.88 -24.17 13.31
C VAL A 275 19.96 -25.67 13.01
N ALA A 276 19.55 -26.53 13.95
CA ALA A 276 19.65 -27.98 13.79
C ALA A 276 18.73 -28.53 12.69
N HIS A 277 17.50 -28.00 12.59
CA HIS A 277 16.48 -28.54 11.69
C HIS A 277 16.44 -27.83 10.32
N PHE A 278 16.51 -26.50 10.30
CA PHE A 278 16.44 -25.73 9.05
C PHE A 278 17.82 -25.45 8.44
N GLY A 279 18.89 -25.44 9.24
CA GLY A 279 20.26 -25.30 8.74
C GLY A 279 20.60 -26.28 7.60
N PRO A 280 20.30 -27.58 7.71
CA PRO A 280 20.48 -28.54 6.62
C PRO A 280 19.56 -28.33 5.41
N VAL A 281 18.36 -27.75 5.61
CA VAL A 281 17.42 -27.47 4.52
C VAL A 281 18.00 -26.42 3.58
N TRP A 282 18.42 -25.27 4.13
CA TRP A 282 18.96 -24.18 3.32
C TRP A 282 20.33 -24.52 2.72
N ARG A 283 21.12 -25.34 3.41
CA ARG A 283 22.42 -25.83 2.92
C ARG A 283 22.30 -26.54 1.57
N TYR A 284 21.17 -27.18 1.27
CA TYR A 284 20.96 -27.84 -0.02
C TYR A 284 21.22 -26.91 -1.22
N ALA A 285 20.77 -25.65 -1.14
CA ALA A 285 21.01 -24.66 -2.18
C ALA A 285 22.50 -24.35 -2.33
N ALA A 286 23.21 -24.17 -1.21
CA ALA A 286 24.65 -23.91 -1.20
C ALA A 286 25.47 -25.10 -1.74
N ASP A 287 25.09 -26.33 -1.40
CA ASP A 287 25.73 -27.55 -1.90
C ASP A 287 25.60 -27.70 -3.43
N LEU A 288 24.52 -27.15 -4.01
CA LEU A 288 24.32 -27.05 -5.45
C LEU A 288 24.89 -25.76 -6.07
N GLY A 289 25.60 -24.96 -5.29
CA GLY A 289 26.31 -23.78 -5.75
C GLY A 289 25.51 -22.48 -5.81
N MET A 290 24.33 -22.43 -5.19
CA MET A 290 23.60 -21.18 -5.02
C MET A 290 24.18 -20.38 -3.84
N LYS A 291 24.24 -19.05 -3.97
CA LYS A 291 24.47 -18.17 -2.81
C LYS A 291 23.22 -18.08 -1.96
N VAL A 292 23.32 -18.40 -0.66
CA VAL A 292 22.18 -18.34 0.28
C VAL A 292 22.29 -17.08 1.13
N TYR A 293 21.34 -16.16 0.97
CA TYR A 293 21.23 -14.94 1.77
C TYR A 293 20.08 -15.06 2.75
N PHE A 294 20.33 -14.72 4.01
CA PHE A 294 19.29 -14.62 5.04
C PHE A 294 18.69 -13.21 5.04
N MET A 295 17.39 -13.05 5.20
CA MET A 295 16.72 -11.75 5.17
C MET A 295 16.11 -11.39 6.52
N THR A 296 16.22 -10.12 6.91
CA THR A 296 15.56 -9.60 8.12
C THR A 296 15.18 -8.13 7.99
N ASP A 297 14.11 -7.74 8.68
CA ASP A 297 13.68 -6.35 8.84
C ASP A 297 14.28 -5.76 10.12
N MET A 298 15.15 -4.76 9.96
CA MET A 298 15.79 -4.05 11.06
C MET A 298 14.96 -2.83 11.46
N LEU A 299 14.72 -2.57 12.76
CA LEU A 299 15.34 -3.21 13.92
C LEU A 299 14.58 -4.47 14.36
N ALA A 300 15.20 -5.63 14.19
CA ALA A 300 14.66 -6.90 14.64
C ALA A 300 14.81 -7.03 16.16
N LEU A 301 13.76 -7.50 16.85
CA LEU A 301 13.66 -7.53 18.30
C LEU A 301 12.96 -8.79 18.80
N SER A 302 13.37 -9.25 19.98
CA SER A 302 12.54 -10.07 20.88
C SER A 302 12.39 -9.34 22.23
N PRO A 303 11.44 -9.72 23.10
CA PRO A 303 11.26 -9.04 24.39
C PRO A 303 12.54 -9.01 25.25
N PRO A 304 13.28 -10.13 25.44
CA PRO A 304 14.54 -10.10 26.18
C PRO A 304 15.62 -9.23 25.51
N LEU A 305 15.73 -9.27 24.18
CA LEU A 305 16.69 -8.43 23.44
C LEU A 305 16.38 -6.95 23.62
N ARG A 306 15.12 -6.55 23.49
CA ARG A 306 14.68 -5.16 23.74
C ARG A 306 15.04 -4.70 25.14
N ASP A 307 14.80 -5.54 26.15
CA ASP A 307 15.12 -5.21 27.54
C ASP A 307 16.64 -5.14 27.78
N HIS A 308 17.43 -5.98 27.10
CA HIS A 308 18.89 -5.89 27.10
C HIS A 308 19.36 -4.55 26.50
N LEU A 309 18.88 -4.19 25.30
CA LEU A 309 19.24 -2.94 24.63
C LEU A 309 18.89 -1.70 25.48
N ARG A 310 17.72 -1.69 26.12
CA ARG A 310 17.30 -0.59 27.03
C ARG A 310 18.23 -0.39 28.22
N ARG A 311 18.95 -1.43 28.67
CA ARG A 311 19.92 -1.34 29.77
C ARG A 311 21.29 -0.83 29.32
N LEU A 312 21.59 -0.88 28.01
CA LEU A 312 22.83 -0.35 27.49
C LEU A 312 22.84 1.19 27.64
N PRO A 313 24.01 1.79 27.90
CA PRO A 313 24.18 3.22 27.70
C PRO A 313 23.83 3.59 26.23
N GLY A 314 22.94 4.57 26.03
CA GLY A 314 22.36 4.88 24.71
C GLY A 314 21.00 4.20 24.44
N GLY A 315 20.69 3.12 25.15
CA GLY A 315 19.38 2.48 25.10
C GLY A 315 19.01 1.97 23.70
N MET A 316 17.86 2.41 23.20
CA MET A 316 17.32 2.06 21.88
C MET A 316 17.72 3.05 20.78
N ASP A 317 18.71 3.93 21.01
CA ASP A 317 19.18 4.88 20.01
C ASP A 317 19.93 4.16 18.88
N THR A 318 19.35 4.20 17.68
CA THR A 318 19.89 3.53 16.49
C THR A 318 21.08 4.26 15.87
N GLU A 319 21.45 5.44 16.36
CA GLU A 319 22.71 6.12 16.00
C GLU A 319 23.88 5.66 16.89
N ASP A 320 23.62 4.99 18.01
CA ASP A 320 24.64 4.53 18.96
C ASP A 320 25.27 3.21 18.52
N ALA A 321 26.60 3.21 18.32
CA ALA A 321 27.36 2.03 17.94
C ALA A 321 27.26 0.87 18.96
N ARG A 322 26.96 1.15 20.23
CA ARG A 322 26.80 0.11 21.27
C ARG A 322 25.59 -0.77 21.02
N LEU A 323 24.50 -0.21 20.51
CA LEU A 323 23.34 -0.99 20.08
C LEU A 323 23.78 -1.97 18.98
N TRP A 324 24.47 -1.47 17.95
CA TRP A 324 24.90 -2.29 16.82
C TRP A 324 25.95 -3.34 17.19
N SER A 325 26.75 -3.14 18.24
CA SER A 325 27.69 -4.15 18.72
C SER A 325 27.02 -5.48 19.15
N VAL A 326 25.77 -5.42 19.63
CA VAL A 326 24.97 -6.62 19.95
C VAL A 326 24.60 -7.35 18.67
N TYR A 327 24.15 -6.62 17.64
CA TYR A 327 23.80 -7.18 16.34
C TYR A 327 25.03 -7.73 15.59
N GLN A 328 26.21 -7.13 15.77
CA GLN A 328 27.48 -7.70 15.27
C GLN A 328 27.78 -9.06 15.88
N ALA A 329 27.57 -9.23 17.19
CA ALA A 329 27.74 -10.52 17.84
C ALA A 329 26.75 -11.57 17.31
N GLY A 330 25.47 -11.20 17.17
CA GLY A 330 24.48 -12.08 16.55
C GLY A 330 24.84 -12.45 15.11
N LEU A 331 25.32 -11.49 14.30
CA LEU A 331 25.72 -11.76 12.92
C LEU A 331 26.95 -12.68 12.83
N ARG A 332 27.97 -12.49 13.69
CA ARG A 332 29.10 -13.43 13.79
C ARG A 332 28.62 -14.82 14.19
N GLU A 333 27.69 -14.92 15.13
CA GLU A 333 27.12 -16.20 15.55
C GLU A 333 26.36 -16.88 14.41
N LEU A 334 25.55 -16.14 13.65
CA LEU A 334 24.84 -16.67 12.48
C LEU A 334 25.83 -17.28 11.48
N PHE A 335 26.86 -16.54 11.09
CA PHE A 335 27.86 -17.02 10.14
C PHE A 335 28.71 -18.17 10.69
N THR A 336 28.90 -18.25 12.01
CA THR A 336 29.58 -19.39 12.64
C THR A 336 28.70 -20.64 12.64
N SER A 337 27.42 -20.51 13.00
CA SER A 337 26.46 -21.62 13.06
C SER A 337 26.06 -22.13 11.67
N LEU A 338 25.98 -21.22 10.70
CA LEU A 338 25.57 -21.48 9.33
C LEU A 338 26.65 -21.01 8.34
N PRO A 339 27.83 -21.69 8.29
CA PRO A 339 28.99 -21.21 7.55
C PRO A 339 28.80 -21.15 6.02
N TYR A 340 27.77 -21.79 5.48
CA TYR A 340 27.43 -21.73 4.06
C TYR A 340 26.66 -20.47 3.66
N ALA A 341 26.18 -19.68 4.63
CA ALA A 341 25.47 -18.43 4.36
C ALA A 341 26.42 -17.46 3.62
N ALA A 342 25.97 -16.95 2.48
CA ALA A 342 26.73 -16.01 1.66
C ALA A 342 26.65 -14.58 2.20
N GLY A 343 25.66 -14.27 3.02
CA GLY A 343 25.46 -12.93 3.56
C GLY A 343 24.10 -12.73 4.21
N LEU A 344 23.83 -11.47 4.56
CA LEU A 344 22.58 -11.00 5.14
C LEU A 344 21.96 -9.91 4.26
N MET A 345 20.69 -10.06 3.92
CA MET A 345 19.84 -9.04 3.32
C MET A 345 19.06 -8.31 4.41
N VAL A 346 19.12 -6.99 4.40
CA VAL A 346 18.45 -6.14 5.40
C VAL A 346 17.52 -5.13 4.74
N ARG A 347 16.35 -4.92 5.35
CA ARG A 347 15.43 -3.81 5.05
C ARG A 347 15.13 -3.06 6.35
N ILE A 348 14.93 -1.74 6.26
CA ILE A 348 14.63 -0.87 7.43
C ILE A 348 13.28 -0.16 7.33
N GLY A 349 12.65 -0.23 6.16
CA GLY A 349 11.52 0.61 5.82
C GLY A 349 10.15 -0.04 6.02
N GLU A 350 10.10 -1.25 6.59
CA GLU A 350 8.87 -1.97 6.96
C GLU A 350 9.05 -2.61 8.34
N GLY A 351 7.93 -2.74 9.07
CA GLY A 351 7.90 -3.40 10.37
C GLY A 351 6.56 -3.17 11.08
N GLY A 352 6.42 -3.72 12.29
CA GLY A 352 5.22 -3.64 13.11
C GLY A 352 4.35 -4.91 13.10
N ASP A 353 3.21 -4.84 13.78
CA ASP A 353 2.39 -6.02 14.12
C ASP A 353 1.83 -6.77 12.90
N ILE A 354 1.71 -6.12 11.74
CA ILE A 354 1.24 -6.75 10.50
C ILE A 354 2.21 -7.82 9.94
N TYR A 355 3.45 -7.86 10.45
CA TYR A 355 4.45 -8.89 10.15
C TYR A 355 4.57 -9.94 11.25
N SER A 356 3.78 -9.84 12.33
CA SER A 356 3.86 -10.79 13.44
C SER A 356 3.37 -12.19 13.06
N PHE A 357 3.95 -13.22 13.67
CA PHE A 357 3.49 -14.60 13.54
C PHE A 357 2.91 -15.09 14.89
N PRO A 358 1.68 -15.63 14.94
CA PRO A 358 1.10 -16.14 16.19
C PRO A 358 1.97 -17.21 16.86
N GLY A 359 2.24 -17.07 18.16
CA GLY A 359 3.09 -18.00 18.91
C GLY A 359 4.60 -17.73 18.78
N TRP A 360 4.97 -16.67 18.05
CA TRP A 360 6.32 -16.24 17.77
C TRP A 360 6.47 -14.77 18.21
N ASP A 361 7.32 -14.49 19.20
CA ASP A 361 7.45 -13.17 19.83
C ASP A 361 8.60 -12.31 19.29
N TYR A 362 9.16 -12.70 18.14
CA TYR A 362 10.07 -11.87 17.38
C TYR A 362 9.28 -10.85 16.56
N THR A 363 9.79 -9.62 16.50
CA THR A 363 9.15 -8.46 15.88
C THR A 363 10.19 -7.61 15.16
N SER A 364 9.75 -6.73 14.27
CA SER A 364 10.59 -5.69 13.68
C SER A 364 9.96 -4.31 13.92
N GLU A 365 10.81 -3.30 14.10
CA GLU A 365 10.39 -1.91 14.23
C GLU A 365 11.04 -1.02 13.18
N ILE A 366 10.25 -0.10 12.61
CA ILE A 366 10.77 1.00 11.79
C ILE A 366 11.48 1.99 12.74
N ALA A 367 12.69 1.66 13.17
CA ALA A 367 13.47 2.41 14.16
C ALA A 367 14.70 3.11 13.55
N VAL A 368 15.19 2.64 12.40
CA VAL A 368 16.31 3.24 11.67
C VAL A 368 15.75 4.31 10.72
N LYS A 369 15.62 5.55 11.21
CA LYS A 369 14.89 6.63 10.52
C LYS A 369 15.75 7.79 10.00
N THR A 370 17.05 7.78 10.31
CA THR A 370 17.99 8.86 9.95
C THR A 370 19.18 8.33 9.13
N PRO A 371 19.80 9.16 8.27
CA PRO A 371 21.03 8.77 7.57
C PRO A 371 22.14 8.32 8.51
N ALA A 372 22.28 8.96 9.67
CA ALA A 372 23.26 8.58 10.69
C ALA A 372 23.01 7.18 11.24
N ALA A 373 21.76 6.82 11.53
CA ALA A 373 21.40 5.48 11.99
C ALA A 373 21.66 4.41 10.93
N VAL A 374 21.34 4.68 9.66
CA VAL A 374 21.64 3.76 8.55
C VAL A 374 23.15 3.54 8.42
N ARG A 375 23.94 4.62 8.50
CA ARG A 375 25.40 4.53 8.41
C ARG A 375 26.00 3.79 9.60
N ALA A 376 25.47 3.98 10.81
CA ALA A 376 25.89 3.24 12.00
C ALA A 376 25.61 1.73 11.85
N MET A 377 24.40 1.38 11.41
CA MET A 377 24.02 0.01 11.10
C MET A 377 24.93 -0.62 10.05
N LEU A 378 25.04 0.00 8.87
CA LEU A 378 25.77 -0.59 7.75
C LEU A 378 27.24 -0.77 8.08
N ARG A 379 27.90 0.22 8.72
CA ARG A 379 29.30 0.05 9.16
C ARG A 379 29.46 -1.17 10.06
N ALA A 380 28.59 -1.30 11.06
CA ALA A 380 28.66 -2.41 11.99
C ALA A 380 28.46 -3.78 11.30
N LEU A 381 27.47 -3.89 10.41
CA LEU A 381 27.20 -5.15 9.70
C LEU A 381 28.30 -5.47 8.67
N LEU A 382 28.83 -4.45 7.97
CA LEU A 382 29.91 -4.61 6.99
C LEU A 382 31.24 -5.00 7.64
N ASP A 383 31.56 -4.47 8.82
CA ASP A 383 32.74 -4.89 9.58
C ASP A 383 32.75 -6.41 9.80
N VAL A 384 31.61 -6.99 10.20
CA VAL A 384 31.45 -8.43 10.39
C VAL A 384 31.45 -9.19 9.07
N ALA A 385 30.83 -8.63 8.02
CA ALA A 385 30.81 -9.26 6.70
C ALA A 385 32.22 -9.40 6.11
N GLY A 386 33.08 -8.39 6.31
CA GLY A 386 34.47 -8.39 5.89
C GLY A 386 35.35 -9.41 6.60
N GLU A 387 35.04 -9.82 7.84
CA GLU A 387 35.77 -10.88 8.56
C GLU A 387 35.72 -12.23 7.82
N GLY A 388 34.65 -12.48 7.04
CA GLY A 388 34.36 -13.76 6.40
C GLY A 388 34.15 -13.70 4.89
N GLU A 389 34.44 -12.58 4.21
CA GLU A 389 34.12 -12.37 2.78
C GLU A 389 32.64 -12.67 2.46
N ARG A 390 31.74 -12.13 3.29
CA ARG A 390 30.27 -12.22 3.14
C ARG A 390 29.72 -10.92 2.57
N ASP A 391 28.52 -10.95 1.97
CA ASP A 391 27.87 -9.71 1.52
C ASP A 391 26.80 -9.21 2.53
N ILE A 392 26.63 -7.90 2.63
CA ILE A 392 25.41 -7.27 3.15
C ILE A 392 24.62 -6.73 1.97
N ILE A 393 23.40 -7.24 1.78
CA ILE A 393 22.47 -6.71 0.78
C ILE A 393 21.52 -5.71 1.46
N PHE A 394 21.72 -4.42 1.24
CA PHE A 394 20.85 -3.38 1.76
C PHE A 394 19.72 -3.07 0.77
N ARG A 395 18.48 -3.38 1.15
CA ARG A 395 17.29 -3.03 0.37
C ARG A 395 16.92 -1.58 0.63
N THR A 396 16.81 -0.79 -0.44
CA THR A 396 16.45 0.63 -0.32
C THR A 396 14.97 0.87 0.00
N TRP A 397 14.11 -0.13 -0.23
CA TRP A 397 12.65 -0.02 -0.11
C TRP A 397 12.19 0.47 1.28
N SER A 398 11.31 1.48 1.28
CA SER A 398 10.73 2.07 2.50
C SER A 398 9.33 2.63 2.26
N ILE A 399 8.47 2.55 3.29
CA ILE A 399 7.10 3.11 3.25
C ILE A 399 7.06 4.65 3.41
N GLY A 400 8.21 5.33 3.37
CA GLY A 400 8.28 6.80 3.44
C GLY A 400 8.43 7.38 4.85
N VAL A 401 8.75 6.58 5.86
CA VAL A 401 8.92 7.05 7.25
C VAL A 401 10.33 7.57 7.51
N GLY A 402 10.43 8.77 8.10
CA GLY A 402 11.70 9.38 8.50
C GLY A 402 12.48 10.04 7.35
N ALA A 403 13.65 10.59 7.65
CA ALA A 403 14.49 11.28 6.66
C ALA A 403 15.06 10.33 5.58
N VAL A 404 15.04 9.02 5.84
CA VAL A 404 15.47 7.97 4.91
C VAL A 404 14.32 7.43 4.05
N GLY A 405 13.08 7.90 4.28
CA GLY A 405 11.87 7.37 3.64
C GLY A 405 11.89 7.42 2.12
N GLU A 406 12.51 8.45 1.54
CA GLU A 406 12.54 8.69 0.10
C GLU A 406 13.80 8.13 -0.60
N MET A 407 14.71 7.44 0.11
CA MET A 407 15.99 6.94 -0.46
C MET A 407 15.82 5.97 -1.63
N HIS A 408 14.65 5.36 -1.76
CA HIS A 408 14.29 4.45 -2.85
C HIS A 408 13.71 5.14 -4.08
N ILE A 409 13.38 6.43 -4.01
CA ILE A 409 12.76 7.18 -5.12
C ILE A 409 13.46 8.51 -5.43
N ASP A 410 14.32 9.01 -4.55
CA ASP A 410 15.03 10.28 -4.71
C ASP A 410 16.55 10.08 -4.67
N ALA A 411 17.25 10.54 -5.72
CA ALA A 411 18.69 10.40 -5.82
C ALA A 411 19.46 11.24 -4.79
N GLY A 412 18.91 12.37 -4.34
CA GLY A 412 19.52 13.20 -3.30
C GLY A 412 19.49 12.50 -1.94
N SER A 413 18.33 11.94 -1.57
CA SER A 413 18.16 11.11 -0.38
C SER A 413 19.03 9.85 -0.43
N TYR A 414 19.10 9.19 -1.59
CA TYR A 414 20.03 8.06 -1.80
C TYR A 414 21.48 8.45 -1.49
N GLU A 415 21.97 9.56 -2.04
CA GLU A 415 23.34 10.04 -1.82
C GLU A 415 23.58 10.47 -0.37
N GLU A 416 22.61 11.12 0.27
CA GLU A 416 22.71 11.49 1.69
C GLU A 416 22.87 10.25 2.59
N VAL A 417 22.12 9.19 2.30
CA VAL A 417 22.11 7.95 3.09
C VAL A 417 23.34 7.09 2.82
N LEU A 418 23.66 6.85 1.53
CA LEU A 418 24.64 5.83 1.12
C LEU A 418 25.95 6.41 0.57
N GLY A 419 25.98 7.70 0.22
CA GLY A 419 27.16 8.38 -0.33
C GLY A 419 28.39 8.21 0.55
N GLY A 420 29.53 7.87 -0.05
CA GLY A 420 30.80 7.65 0.66
C GLY A 420 30.87 6.37 1.50
N ILE A 421 29.91 5.45 1.41
CA ILE A 421 30.11 4.06 1.83
C ILE A 421 30.65 3.29 0.62
N ASP A 422 31.97 3.10 0.59
CA ASP A 422 32.68 2.34 -0.43
C ASP A 422 33.24 1.06 0.20
N ASP A 423 32.42 0.01 0.20
CA ASP A 423 32.76 -1.30 0.77
C ASP A 423 32.46 -2.39 -0.27
N PRO A 424 33.42 -3.30 -0.57
CA PRO A 424 33.21 -4.34 -1.58
C PRO A 424 32.17 -5.38 -1.16
N HIS A 425 31.85 -5.50 0.14
CA HIS A 425 30.85 -6.41 0.69
C HIS A 425 29.44 -5.82 0.71
N LEU A 426 29.26 -4.54 0.35
CA LEU A 426 27.94 -3.90 0.26
C LEU A 426 27.32 -4.06 -1.14
N ILE A 427 26.12 -4.64 -1.20
CA ILE A 427 25.26 -4.66 -2.38
C ILE A 427 23.99 -3.88 -2.06
N VAL A 428 23.61 -2.94 -2.91
CA VAL A 428 22.36 -2.17 -2.76
C VAL A 428 21.30 -2.70 -3.71
N SER A 429 20.18 -3.13 -3.14
CA SER A 429 19.04 -3.72 -3.83
C SER A 429 17.91 -2.72 -3.98
N THR A 430 17.47 -2.49 -5.22
CA THR A 430 16.46 -1.47 -5.53
C THR A 430 15.49 -1.96 -6.62
N LYS A 431 14.19 -1.72 -6.41
CA LYS A 431 13.13 -2.02 -7.39
C LYS A 431 13.38 -1.32 -8.71
N TYR A 432 13.07 -1.98 -9.83
CA TYR A 432 13.27 -1.42 -11.17
C TYR A 432 12.46 -0.14 -11.44
N CYS A 433 11.36 0.07 -10.71
CA CYS A 433 10.49 1.25 -10.79
C CYS A 433 10.60 2.12 -9.53
N LEU A 434 10.19 3.39 -9.65
CA LEU A 434 10.00 4.27 -8.50
C LEU A 434 8.77 3.82 -7.71
N GLY A 435 8.88 3.62 -6.40
CA GLY A 435 7.75 3.18 -5.58
C GLY A 435 7.59 1.65 -5.58
N ASP A 436 6.35 1.18 -5.50
CA ASP A 436 6.03 -0.23 -5.20
C ASP A 436 5.47 -1.02 -6.37
N TYR A 437 6.29 -1.33 -7.37
CA TYR A 437 5.95 -2.23 -8.48
C TYR A 437 4.69 -1.97 -9.30
N TYR A 438 3.78 -1.04 -8.98
CA TYR A 438 2.64 -0.69 -9.82
C TYR A 438 3.03 -0.40 -11.27
N SER A 439 2.12 -0.70 -12.19
CA SER A 439 2.22 -0.19 -13.56
C SER A 439 2.06 1.33 -13.58
N HIS A 440 2.48 1.97 -14.67
CA HIS A 440 2.59 3.44 -14.79
C HIS A 440 3.65 4.11 -13.91
N LEU A 441 4.43 3.35 -13.14
CA LEU A 441 5.56 3.92 -12.42
C LEU A 441 6.76 4.13 -13.37
N PRO A 442 7.47 5.28 -13.28
CA PRO A 442 8.72 5.47 -14.01
C PRO A 442 9.79 4.47 -13.58
N PHE A 443 10.79 4.25 -14.44
CA PHE A 443 12.01 3.56 -14.05
C PHE A 443 12.72 4.28 -12.90
N ASN A 444 13.32 3.50 -12.00
CA ASN A 444 13.97 4.02 -10.80
C ASN A 444 15.33 4.64 -11.12
N HIS A 445 15.37 5.97 -11.19
CA HIS A 445 16.59 6.70 -11.52
C HIS A 445 17.69 6.58 -10.44
N THR A 446 17.39 6.14 -9.21
CA THR A 446 18.42 5.90 -8.19
C THR A 446 19.33 4.70 -8.54
N LEU A 447 18.91 3.82 -9.46
CA LEU A 447 19.76 2.75 -10.01
C LEU A 447 20.81 3.27 -10.99
N GLU A 448 20.68 4.50 -11.47
CA GLU A 448 21.60 5.15 -12.42
C GLU A 448 22.73 5.91 -11.70
N THR A 449 22.71 5.93 -10.36
CA THR A 449 23.62 6.71 -9.50
C THR A 449 24.30 5.84 -8.43
N GLY A 450 25.27 6.44 -7.73
CA GLY A 450 26.01 5.80 -6.63
C GLY A 450 27.24 4.99 -7.07
N THR A 451 28.09 4.64 -6.11
CA THR A 451 29.35 3.90 -6.34
C THR A 451 29.27 2.42 -5.91
N GLN A 452 28.21 2.05 -5.17
CA GLN A 452 28.01 0.72 -4.59
C GLN A 452 27.68 -0.33 -5.65
N ARG A 453 27.94 -1.62 -5.35
CA ARG A 453 27.44 -2.75 -6.15
C ARG A 453 25.91 -2.73 -6.14
N ARG A 454 25.26 -2.98 -7.28
CA ARG A 454 23.80 -2.87 -7.42
C ARG A 454 23.17 -4.17 -7.90
N ILE A 455 22.01 -4.49 -7.33
CA ILE A 455 21.06 -5.44 -7.93
C ILE A 455 19.71 -4.79 -8.17
N VAL A 456 19.05 -5.20 -9.25
CA VAL A 456 17.71 -4.74 -9.62
C VAL A 456 16.66 -5.72 -9.09
N GLU A 457 15.68 -5.24 -8.34
CA GLU A 457 14.56 -6.07 -7.88
C GLU A 457 13.44 -6.09 -8.93
N PHE A 458 12.92 -7.29 -9.21
CA PHE A 458 11.76 -7.54 -10.07
C PHE A 458 10.69 -8.32 -9.29
N GLN A 459 9.41 -8.08 -9.60
CA GLN A 459 8.29 -8.84 -9.04
C GLN A 459 7.61 -9.66 -10.12
N ALA A 460 7.74 -10.99 -10.05
CA ALA A 460 7.15 -11.90 -11.03
C ALA A 460 5.68 -12.19 -10.73
N ARG A 461 5.35 -12.53 -9.47
CA ARG A 461 3.97 -12.60 -8.98
C ARG A 461 3.50 -11.18 -8.67
N ARG A 462 2.83 -10.56 -9.64
CA ARG A 462 2.43 -9.16 -9.54
C ARG A 462 1.36 -8.95 -8.49
N GLU A 463 1.78 -8.43 -7.35
CA GLU A 463 0.99 -8.25 -6.14
C GLU A 463 -0.27 -7.42 -6.39
N PHE A 464 -0.09 -6.22 -6.95
CA PHE A 464 -1.18 -5.28 -7.24
C PHE A 464 -1.96 -5.61 -8.51
N GLU A 465 -1.55 -6.63 -9.26
CA GLU A 465 -2.21 -7.06 -10.49
C GLU A 465 -2.77 -8.48 -10.31
N VAL A 466 -3.60 -8.58 -9.26
CA VAL A 466 -4.35 -9.79 -8.86
C VAL A 466 -3.41 -10.95 -8.52
N PHE A 467 -2.30 -10.67 -7.84
CA PHE A 467 -1.34 -11.68 -7.37
C PHE A 467 -0.85 -12.65 -8.45
N GLY A 468 -0.72 -12.18 -9.70
CA GLY A 468 -0.30 -12.99 -10.83
C GLY A 468 -1.34 -14.02 -11.31
N ALA A 469 -2.60 -13.94 -10.86
CA ALA A 469 -3.67 -14.81 -11.34
C ALA A 469 -4.12 -14.50 -12.77
N LEU A 470 -3.80 -13.31 -13.29
CA LEU A 470 -4.10 -12.92 -14.67
C LEU A 470 -2.87 -13.08 -15.57
N PRO A 471 -3.04 -13.38 -16.88
CA PRO A 471 -1.98 -13.21 -17.87
C PRO A 471 -1.36 -11.81 -17.75
N ASN A 472 -0.04 -11.74 -17.64
CA ASN A 472 0.67 -10.50 -17.38
C ASN A 472 2.16 -10.65 -17.74
N ASP A 473 2.50 -10.45 -19.01
CA ASP A 473 3.86 -10.62 -19.53
C ASP A 473 4.71 -9.35 -19.33
N LEU A 474 5.72 -9.44 -18.47
CA LEU A 474 6.60 -8.30 -18.13
C LEU A 474 7.93 -8.33 -18.88
N GLY A 475 8.13 -9.28 -19.81
CA GLY A 475 9.42 -9.50 -20.47
C GLY A 475 9.96 -8.24 -21.16
N THR A 476 9.13 -7.54 -21.92
CA THR A 476 9.52 -6.29 -22.59
C THR A 476 9.89 -5.20 -21.57
N LEU A 477 9.09 -5.03 -20.52
CA LEU A 477 9.31 -4.02 -19.49
C LEU A 477 10.61 -4.28 -18.71
N HIS A 478 10.80 -5.53 -18.25
CA HIS A 478 12.00 -5.95 -17.53
C HIS A 478 13.25 -5.86 -18.41
N GLY A 479 13.16 -6.24 -19.69
CA GLY A 479 14.26 -6.12 -20.64
C GLY A 479 14.66 -4.66 -20.90
N ALA A 480 13.68 -3.77 -21.07
CA ALA A 480 13.93 -2.34 -21.22
C ALA A 480 14.59 -1.73 -19.96
N ALA A 481 14.11 -2.11 -18.77
CA ALA A 481 14.69 -1.69 -17.50
C ALA A 481 16.17 -2.14 -17.37
N LEU A 482 16.45 -3.44 -17.61
CA LEU A 482 17.81 -3.98 -17.53
C LEU A 482 18.76 -3.30 -18.51
N ARG A 483 18.38 -3.16 -19.79
CA ARG A 483 19.21 -2.48 -20.79
C ARG A 483 19.51 -1.04 -20.39
N ARG A 484 18.51 -0.31 -19.87
CA ARG A 484 18.69 1.07 -19.38
C ARG A 484 19.70 1.13 -18.24
N PHE A 485 19.51 0.32 -17.20
CA PHE A 485 20.35 0.40 -16.01
C PHE A 485 21.77 -0.11 -16.27
N LEU A 486 21.94 -1.14 -17.10
CA LEU A 486 23.27 -1.63 -17.49
C LEU A 486 24.04 -0.64 -18.36
N ALA A 487 23.34 0.14 -19.18
CA ALA A 487 23.96 1.21 -19.95
C ALA A 487 24.35 2.40 -19.07
N ALA A 488 23.54 2.74 -18.06
CA ALA A 488 23.76 3.89 -17.18
C ALA A 488 24.74 3.61 -16.03
N ASN A 489 24.72 2.39 -15.47
CA ASN A 489 25.45 2.05 -14.27
C ASN A 489 26.20 0.70 -14.41
N PRO A 490 27.54 0.72 -14.59
CA PRO A 490 28.33 -0.50 -14.72
C PRO A 490 28.43 -1.32 -13.41
N ARG A 491 27.98 -0.78 -12.27
CA ARG A 491 27.92 -1.48 -10.98
C ARG A 491 26.71 -2.40 -10.83
N VAL A 492 25.75 -2.36 -11.76
CA VAL A 492 24.66 -3.33 -11.80
C VAL A 492 25.22 -4.70 -12.16
N GLU A 493 25.27 -5.58 -11.18
CA GLU A 493 25.89 -6.90 -11.27
C GLU A 493 24.89 -8.05 -11.17
N GLY A 494 23.63 -7.75 -10.85
CA GLY A 494 22.65 -8.78 -10.58
C GLY A 494 21.19 -8.34 -10.54
N VAL A 495 20.34 -9.34 -10.30
CA VAL A 495 18.89 -9.19 -10.13
C VAL A 495 18.42 -9.98 -8.93
N TRP A 496 17.29 -9.55 -8.37
CA TRP A 496 16.51 -10.36 -7.44
C TRP A 496 15.05 -10.41 -7.88
N THR A 497 14.59 -11.61 -8.21
CA THR A 497 13.23 -11.86 -8.70
C THR A 497 12.36 -12.39 -7.57
N TRP A 498 11.28 -11.69 -7.27
CA TRP A 498 10.28 -12.10 -6.29
C TRP A 498 9.31 -13.07 -6.96
N THR A 499 9.42 -14.35 -6.62
CA THR A 499 8.62 -15.43 -7.21
C THR A 499 7.31 -15.65 -6.46
N GLN A 500 7.24 -15.29 -5.17
CA GLN A 500 6.02 -15.42 -4.36
C GLN A 500 5.76 -14.22 -3.46
N GLY A 501 6.81 -13.67 -2.83
CA GLY A 501 6.72 -12.58 -1.88
C GLY A 501 6.11 -11.31 -2.48
N GLY A 502 5.75 -10.37 -1.61
CA GLY A 502 4.97 -9.18 -1.96
C GLY A 502 3.52 -9.35 -1.55
N GLY A 503 3.05 -8.42 -0.73
CA GLY A 503 1.68 -8.36 -0.23
C GLY A 503 1.28 -9.50 0.70
N PRO A 504 0.01 -9.51 1.12
CA PRO A 504 -0.56 -10.51 1.98
C PRO A 504 -0.77 -11.82 1.21
N LEU A 505 -0.43 -12.93 1.85
CA LEU A 505 -0.58 -14.25 1.23
C LEU A 505 -2.05 -14.64 1.03
N ARG A 506 -2.93 -14.17 1.93
CA ARG A 506 -4.31 -14.65 2.09
C ARG A 506 -5.39 -13.67 1.64
N ALA A 507 -5.05 -12.43 1.29
CA ALA A 507 -6.00 -11.43 0.80
C ALA A 507 -6.04 -11.36 -0.74
N GLY A 508 -6.33 -12.48 -1.38
CA GLY A 508 -6.38 -12.60 -2.83
C GLY A 508 -6.47 -14.05 -3.29
N PRO A 509 -6.19 -14.35 -4.57
CA PRO A 509 -6.13 -15.72 -5.09
C PRO A 509 -5.15 -16.61 -4.32
N ARG A 510 -5.56 -17.87 -4.08
CA ARG A 510 -4.72 -18.94 -3.52
C ARG A 510 -3.73 -19.45 -4.58
N THR A 511 -2.71 -18.65 -4.85
CA THR A 511 -1.65 -18.97 -5.82
C THR A 511 -0.31 -19.10 -5.10
N LEU A 512 0.24 -20.31 -5.06
CA LEU A 512 1.52 -20.62 -4.43
C LEU A 512 2.48 -21.20 -5.47
N TYR A 513 3.63 -20.55 -5.67
CA TYR A 513 4.57 -20.89 -6.72
C TYR A 513 5.05 -22.33 -6.59
N LEU A 514 4.98 -23.09 -7.69
CA LEU A 514 5.24 -24.53 -7.80
C LEU A 514 4.29 -25.46 -7.02
N ARG A 515 3.22 -24.94 -6.40
CA ARG A 515 2.35 -25.73 -5.51
C ARG A 515 0.87 -25.63 -5.83
N GLU A 516 0.29 -24.44 -5.78
CA GLU A 516 -1.18 -24.24 -5.82
C GLU A 516 -1.61 -23.15 -6.79
N GLY A 517 -2.86 -23.20 -7.23
CA GLY A 517 -3.43 -22.25 -8.17
C GLY A 517 -2.82 -22.35 -9.56
N PHE A 518 -2.96 -21.29 -10.36
CA PHE A 518 -2.42 -21.23 -11.73
C PHE A 518 -1.07 -20.52 -11.81
N TRP A 519 -0.14 -20.90 -10.93
CA TRP A 519 1.17 -20.27 -10.80
C TRP A 519 2.01 -20.28 -12.08
N GLN A 520 1.72 -21.20 -13.00
CA GLN A 520 2.38 -21.27 -14.29
C GLN A 520 2.31 -19.94 -15.05
N LEU A 521 1.21 -19.17 -14.92
CA LEU A 521 1.07 -17.89 -15.60
C LEU A 521 2.17 -16.90 -15.24
N TYR A 522 2.45 -16.71 -13.94
CA TYR A 522 3.51 -15.79 -13.52
C TYR A 522 4.91 -16.45 -13.49
N ASP A 523 5.02 -17.78 -13.65
CA ASP A 523 6.30 -18.44 -13.94
C ASP A 523 6.94 -17.89 -15.23
N LEU A 524 6.14 -17.37 -16.18
CA LEU A 524 6.67 -16.65 -17.33
C LEU A 524 7.62 -15.53 -16.90
N ASN A 525 7.21 -14.72 -15.92
CA ASN A 525 7.99 -13.58 -15.47
C ASN A 525 9.25 -14.01 -14.69
N VAL A 526 9.18 -15.16 -13.98
CA VAL A 526 10.35 -15.76 -13.32
C VAL A 526 11.35 -16.27 -14.36
N TYR A 527 10.86 -16.98 -15.39
CA TYR A 527 11.69 -17.47 -16.49
C TYR A 527 12.29 -16.32 -17.30
N SER A 528 11.48 -15.33 -17.65
CA SER A 528 11.89 -14.19 -18.47
C SER A 528 12.94 -13.33 -17.79
N ALA A 529 12.77 -13.02 -16.50
CA ALA A 529 13.78 -12.30 -15.73
C ALA A 529 15.14 -13.05 -15.72
N ALA A 530 15.12 -14.38 -15.61
CA ALA A 530 16.34 -15.18 -15.64
C ALA A 530 17.03 -15.20 -17.01
N ARG A 531 16.25 -15.33 -18.09
CA ARG A 531 16.76 -15.24 -19.47
C ARG A 531 17.35 -13.87 -19.77
N LEU A 532 16.69 -12.79 -19.36
CA LEU A 532 17.16 -11.42 -19.57
C LEU A 532 18.36 -11.05 -18.69
N ALA A 533 18.45 -11.61 -17.47
CA ALA A 533 19.64 -11.45 -16.64
C ALA A 533 20.86 -12.20 -17.22
N TRP A 534 20.61 -13.29 -17.95
CA TRP A 534 21.64 -14.01 -18.68
C TRP A 534 22.07 -13.27 -19.94
N ASP A 535 21.10 -12.82 -20.73
CA ASP A 535 21.27 -12.10 -22.00
C ASP A 535 20.24 -10.96 -22.10
N PRO A 536 20.60 -9.71 -21.74
CA PRO A 536 19.68 -8.57 -21.78
C PRO A 536 19.19 -8.18 -23.18
N ASP A 537 19.82 -8.73 -24.23
CA ASP A 537 19.45 -8.52 -25.63
C ASP A 537 18.56 -9.65 -26.16
N ALA A 538 18.24 -10.65 -25.34
CA ALA A 538 17.27 -11.69 -25.70
C ALA A 538 15.91 -11.07 -26.05
N ASP A 539 15.31 -11.56 -27.13
CA ASP A 539 13.98 -11.14 -27.58
C ASP A 539 12.90 -11.67 -26.62
N PRO A 540 12.18 -10.78 -25.89
CA PRO A 540 11.12 -11.19 -24.98
C PRO A 540 10.04 -12.04 -25.64
N ALA A 541 9.70 -11.79 -26.90
CA ALA A 541 8.67 -12.54 -27.61
C ALA A 541 9.08 -14.01 -27.78
N LEU A 542 10.36 -14.25 -28.13
CA LEU A 542 10.92 -15.61 -28.23
C LEU A 542 11.00 -16.29 -26.86
N VAL A 543 11.36 -15.54 -25.81
CA VAL A 543 11.38 -16.05 -24.44
C VAL A 543 9.98 -16.49 -24.00
N THR A 544 8.94 -15.71 -24.29
CA THR A 544 7.55 -16.06 -24.00
C THR A 544 7.10 -17.30 -24.78
N ALA A 545 7.44 -17.40 -26.07
CA ALA A 545 7.14 -18.59 -26.87
C ALA A 545 7.87 -19.84 -26.38
N ASP A 546 9.11 -19.69 -25.91
CA ASP A 546 9.90 -20.78 -25.33
C ASP A 546 9.31 -21.25 -24.00
N TRP A 547 8.90 -20.35 -23.12
CA TRP A 547 8.14 -20.71 -21.91
C TRP A 547 6.83 -21.42 -22.24
N ALA A 548 6.01 -20.86 -23.15
CA ALA A 548 4.73 -21.45 -23.54
C ALA A 548 4.92 -22.88 -24.06
N ARG A 549 6.00 -23.10 -24.83
CA ARG A 549 6.32 -24.43 -25.35
C ARG A 549 6.71 -25.45 -24.28
N ARG A 550 7.48 -24.98 -23.30
CA ARG A 550 7.93 -25.79 -22.17
C ARG A 550 6.78 -26.13 -21.23
N THR A 551 5.87 -25.20 -21.03
CA THR A 551 4.84 -25.26 -19.98
C THR A 551 3.52 -25.84 -20.49
N PHE A 552 3.08 -25.46 -21.70
CA PHE A 552 1.69 -25.71 -22.12
C PHE A 552 1.53 -26.61 -23.35
N SER A 553 2.36 -26.48 -24.38
CA SER A 553 2.13 -27.21 -25.65
C SER A 553 3.42 -27.35 -26.48
N ALA A 554 3.55 -28.42 -27.26
CA ALA A 554 4.59 -28.52 -28.28
C ALA A 554 4.11 -28.04 -29.66
N ASP A 555 2.79 -27.87 -29.84
CA ASP A 555 2.18 -27.49 -31.10
C ASP A 555 2.49 -26.02 -31.45
N PRO A 556 3.04 -25.72 -32.64
CA PRO A 556 3.40 -24.36 -33.02
C PRO A 556 2.23 -23.37 -33.02
N SER A 557 1.01 -23.82 -33.35
CA SER A 557 -0.16 -22.96 -33.42
C SER A 557 -0.70 -22.60 -32.03
N THR A 558 -0.74 -23.57 -31.11
CA THR A 558 -1.13 -23.33 -29.71
C THR A 558 -0.10 -22.47 -28.98
N VAL A 559 1.20 -22.67 -29.24
CA VAL A 559 2.25 -21.80 -28.68
C VAL A 559 2.10 -20.36 -29.18
N ALA A 560 1.84 -20.16 -30.47
CA ALA A 560 1.61 -18.83 -31.03
C ALA A 560 0.35 -18.16 -30.45
N ALA A 561 -0.73 -18.93 -30.27
CA ALA A 561 -1.97 -18.43 -29.65
C ALA A 561 -1.75 -17.97 -28.19
N ILE A 562 -0.98 -18.74 -27.41
CA ILE A 562 -0.60 -18.32 -26.04
C ILE A 562 0.28 -17.06 -26.10
N GLY A 563 1.24 -16.99 -27.02
CA GLY A 563 2.07 -15.81 -27.24
C GLY A 563 1.24 -14.56 -27.57
N GLU A 564 0.20 -14.70 -28.42
CA GLU A 564 -0.74 -13.60 -28.71
C GLU A 564 -1.47 -13.13 -27.46
N VAL A 565 -1.98 -14.05 -26.65
CA VAL A 565 -2.64 -13.69 -25.37
C VAL A 565 -1.69 -12.96 -24.44
N MET A 566 -0.44 -13.42 -24.30
CA MET A 566 0.55 -12.76 -23.46
C MET A 566 0.93 -11.37 -24.01
N ALA A 567 1.02 -11.19 -25.33
CA ALA A 567 1.27 -9.88 -25.93
C ALA A 567 0.13 -8.88 -25.70
N LEU A 568 -1.13 -9.34 -25.66
CA LEU A 568 -2.30 -8.50 -25.35
C LEU A 568 -2.44 -8.21 -23.85
N SER A 569 -1.81 -9.03 -23.00
CA SER A 569 -2.05 -9.06 -21.55
C SER A 569 -1.77 -7.72 -20.85
N ARG A 570 -0.66 -7.05 -21.22
CA ARG A 570 -0.27 -5.79 -20.59
C ARG A 570 -1.28 -4.69 -20.84
N GLN A 571 -1.73 -4.52 -22.08
CA GLN A 571 -2.78 -3.56 -22.40
C GLN A 571 -4.11 -3.87 -21.71
N ALA A 572 -4.48 -5.15 -21.57
CA ALA A 572 -5.69 -5.54 -20.86
C ALA A 572 -5.60 -5.18 -19.36
N VAL A 573 -4.47 -5.49 -18.71
CA VAL A 573 -4.23 -5.22 -17.28
C VAL A 573 -4.13 -3.73 -16.98
N THR A 574 -3.31 -2.97 -17.72
CA THR A 574 -3.19 -1.50 -17.53
C THR A 574 -4.55 -0.81 -17.70
N LYS A 575 -5.28 -1.09 -18.78
CA LYS A 575 -6.58 -0.46 -19.02
C LYS A 575 -7.68 -0.95 -18.09
N GLY A 576 -7.59 -2.19 -17.59
CA GLY A 576 -8.60 -2.81 -16.74
C GLY A 576 -8.48 -2.42 -15.27
N LEU A 577 -7.25 -2.37 -14.75
CA LEU A 577 -6.96 -2.10 -13.33
C LEU A 577 -6.55 -0.65 -13.05
N TYR A 578 -6.11 0.12 -14.05
CA TYR A 578 -5.68 1.51 -13.89
C TYR A 578 -6.60 2.46 -14.66
N ILE A 579 -6.53 3.74 -14.31
CA ILE A 579 -7.17 4.83 -15.05
C ILE A 579 -6.06 5.68 -15.65
N GLY A 580 -5.72 5.44 -16.92
CA GLY A 580 -4.51 5.94 -17.58
C GLY A 580 -4.28 7.44 -17.37
N PRO A 581 -5.26 8.33 -17.64
CA PRO A 581 -5.09 9.77 -17.42
C PRO A 581 -4.69 10.19 -16.00
N TYR A 582 -5.07 9.41 -14.97
CA TYR A 582 -4.62 9.60 -13.59
C TYR A 582 -3.31 8.85 -13.30
N ALA A 583 -3.20 7.58 -13.73
CA ALA A 583 -2.06 6.71 -13.48
C ALA A 583 -0.76 7.24 -14.12
N ASP A 584 -0.86 7.97 -15.24
CA ASP A 584 0.24 8.68 -15.91
C ASP A 584 0.72 9.93 -15.15
N ARG A 585 0.32 10.09 -13.88
CA ARG A 585 0.77 11.18 -13.00
C ARG A 585 1.50 10.62 -11.78
N THR A 586 2.58 11.29 -11.41
CA THR A 586 3.11 11.21 -10.05
C THR A 586 2.25 12.09 -9.14
N VAL A 587 1.70 11.48 -8.11
CA VAL A 587 0.84 12.14 -7.12
C VAL A 587 1.61 12.31 -5.82
N LYS A 588 1.47 13.48 -5.18
CA LYS A 588 1.85 13.71 -3.79
C LYS A 588 0.61 14.18 -3.03
N ALA A 589 0.34 13.56 -1.89
CA ALA A 589 -0.80 13.90 -1.04
C ALA A 589 -0.46 13.56 0.40
N LEU A 590 -0.82 14.42 1.36
CA LEU A 590 -0.62 14.18 2.80
C LEU A 590 0.83 13.81 3.18
N GLY A 591 1.81 14.32 2.42
CA GLY A 591 3.22 14.01 2.64
C GLY A 591 3.70 12.66 2.07
N VAL A 592 2.83 11.87 1.46
CA VAL A 592 3.15 10.57 0.84
C VAL A 592 2.99 10.60 -0.68
N HIS A 593 3.40 9.50 -1.33
CA HIS A 593 3.23 9.24 -2.76
C HIS A 593 2.15 8.16 -2.98
N PRO A 594 0.86 8.53 -3.13
CA PRO A 594 -0.19 7.57 -3.39
C PRO A 594 0.10 6.75 -4.67
N PRO A 595 -0.24 5.45 -4.69
CA PRO A 595 -0.04 4.64 -5.88
C PRO A 595 -0.90 5.10 -7.06
N PRO A 596 -0.53 4.74 -8.30
CA PRO A 596 -1.30 5.10 -9.50
C PRO A 596 -2.66 4.36 -9.59
N MET A 597 -2.90 3.35 -8.75
CA MET A 597 -4.11 2.50 -8.78
C MET A 597 -5.16 2.83 -7.71
N MET A 598 -5.12 3.99 -7.04
CA MET A 598 -5.91 4.28 -5.83
C MET A 598 -7.43 3.98 -5.84
N TRP A 599 -8.10 3.91 -7.00
CA TRP A 599 -9.51 3.52 -7.09
C TRP A 599 -9.77 2.05 -6.72
N ILE A 600 -8.74 1.21 -6.82
CA ILE A 600 -8.64 -0.12 -6.22
C ILE A 600 -7.52 0.01 -5.19
N PHE A 601 -7.90 0.15 -3.93
CA PHE A 601 -6.93 0.35 -2.87
C PHE A 601 -6.17 -0.95 -2.61
N GLU A 602 -4.86 -0.92 -2.87
CA GLU A 602 -3.96 -2.07 -2.87
C GLU A 602 -4.57 -3.22 -3.70
N TRP A 603 -4.78 -4.39 -3.10
CA TRP A 603 -4.95 -5.66 -3.82
C TRP A 603 -6.35 -5.89 -4.41
N ASP A 604 -7.41 -5.74 -3.62
CA ASP A 604 -8.76 -6.18 -4.00
C ASP A 604 -9.91 -5.25 -3.55
N ILE A 605 -9.60 -4.14 -2.87
CA ILE A 605 -10.60 -3.24 -2.28
C ILE A 605 -10.98 -2.15 -3.29
N VAL A 606 -12.16 -2.28 -3.89
CA VAL A 606 -12.71 -1.22 -4.76
C VAL A 606 -13.20 -0.07 -3.89
N THR A 607 -12.49 1.07 -3.90
CA THR A 607 -12.76 2.18 -2.97
C THR A 607 -14.03 2.93 -3.32
N GLY A 608 -14.61 3.67 -2.38
CA GLY A 608 -15.78 4.54 -2.59
C GLY A 608 -15.66 5.93 -1.96
N ASP A 609 -14.44 6.34 -1.62
CA ASP A 609 -14.19 7.59 -0.92
C ASP A 609 -14.03 8.79 -1.87
N SER A 610 -14.53 9.95 -1.42
CA SER A 610 -14.47 11.19 -2.23
C SER A 610 -13.04 11.71 -2.44
N ALA A 611 -12.12 11.57 -1.47
CA ALA A 611 -10.78 12.12 -1.61
C ALA A 611 -10.03 11.52 -2.79
N VAL A 612 -10.13 10.20 -2.97
CA VAL A 612 -9.54 9.50 -4.12
C VAL A 612 -10.34 9.74 -5.39
N LEU A 613 -11.63 9.42 -5.40
CA LEU A 613 -12.40 9.35 -6.64
C LEU A 613 -12.59 10.72 -7.28
N ASP A 614 -12.78 11.78 -6.48
CA ASP A 614 -12.92 13.15 -7.01
C ASP A 614 -11.57 13.68 -7.51
N SER A 615 -10.45 13.29 -6.87
CA SER A 615 -9.11 13.64 -7.34
C SER A 615 -8.78 12.95 -8.67
N ILE A 616 -9.12 11.67 -8.82
CA ILE A 616 -8.99 10.92 -10.07
C ILE A 616 -9.77 11.61 -11.19
N TYR A 617 -11.03 11.98 -10.93
CA TYR A 617 -11.83 12.74 -11.89
C TYR A 617 -11.17 14.07 -12.24
N SER A 618 -10.77 14.88 -11.25
CA SER A 618 -10.21 16.22 -11.46
C SER A 618 -8.96 16.18 -12.35
N VAL A 619 -8.09 15.19 -12.13
CA VAL A 619 -6.88 14.96 -12.94
C VAL A 619 -7.21 14.45 -14.34
N SER A 620 -8.26 13.64 -14.47
CA SER A 620 -8.63 12.97 -15.72
C SER A 620 -9.63 13.77 -16.57
N ARG A 621 -10.20 14.86 -16.05
CA ARG A 621 -11.38 15.54 -16.63
C ARG A 621 -11.18 15.97 -18.10
N ASP A 622 -9.98 16.38 -18.46
CA ASP A 622 -9.64 16.85 -19.81
C ASP A 622 -9.49 15.68 -20.81
N ARG A 623 -9.37 14.45 -20.29
CA ARG A 623 -9.28 13.17 -21.01
C ARG A 623 -10.35 12.19 -20.51
N LEU A 624 -11.53 12.69 -20.14
CA LEU A 624 -12.56 11.89 -19.47
C LEU A 624 -13.09 10.73 -20.32
N ASP A 625 -13.29 10.97 -21.62
CA ASP A 625 -13.80 9.93 -22.52
C ASP A 625 -12.77 8.81 -22.73
N GLU A 626 -11.48 9.13 -22.72
CA GLU A 626 -10.40 8.14 -22.68
C GLU A 626 -10.40 7.37 -21.35
N ALA A 627 -10.45 8.09 -20.22
CA ALA A 627 -10.51 7.49 -18.89
C ALA A 627 -11.70 6.53 -18.70
N ILE A 628 -12.81 6.74 -19.41
CA ILE A 628 -13.96 5.83 -19.43
C ILE A 628 -13.78 4.73 -20.48
N GLY A 629 -13.32 5.10 -21.69
CA GLY A 629 -13.17 4.21 -22.85
C GLY A 629 -12.20 3.06 -22.63
N GLU A 630 -11.11 3.30 -21.89
CA GLU A 630 -10.14 2.25 -21.49
C GLU A 630 -10.81 1.02 -20.85
N GLY A 631 -11.88 1.21 -20.08
CA GLY A 631 -12.62 0.09 -19.49
C GLY A 631 -13.28 -0.81 -20.54
N GLY A 632 -13.84 -0.21 -21.59
CA GLY A 632 -14.39 -0.96 -22.73
C GLY A 632 -13.31 -1.67 -23.54
N GLU A 633 -12.15 -1.03 -23.71
CA GLU A 633 -11.00 -1.64 -24.39
C GLU A 633 -10.44 -2.83 -23.61
N ALA A 634 -10.33 -2.74 -22.29
CA ALA A 634 -9.89 -3.85 -21.43
C ALA A 634 -10.83 -5.07 -21.55
N VAL A 635 -12.14 -4.83 -21.58
CA VAL A 635 -13.16 -5.87 -21.82
C VAL A 635 -12.99 -6.51 -23.21
N ALA A 636 -12.82 -5.70 -24.26
CA ALA A 636 -12.63 -6.21 -25.63
C ALA A 636 -11.35 -7.04 -25.78
N LEU A 637 -10.24 -6.56 -25.20
CA LEU A 637 -8.97 -7.29 -25.18
C LEU A 637 -9.09 -8.62 -24.45
N SER A 638 -9.75 -8.62 -23.29
CA SER A 638 -9.94 -9.84 -22.48
C SER A 638 -10.86 -10.85 -23.17
N ALA A 639 -11.90 -10.38 -23.86
CA ALA A 639 -12.75 -11.24 -24.70
C ALA A 639 -11.95 -11.88 -25.85
N ARG A 640 -11.12 -11.10 -26.56
CA ARG A 640 -10.24 -11.63 -27.61
C ARG A 640 -9.26 -12.67 -27.05
N MET A 641 -8.59 -12.36 -25.94
CA MET A 641 -7.68 -13.30 -25.28
C MET A 641 -8.37 -14.62 -24.97
N ARG A 642 -9.59 -14.55 -24.40
CA ARG A 642 -10.44 -15.71 -24.10
C ARG A 642 -10.79 -16.51 -25.35
N GLU A 643 -11.19 -15.84 -26.42
CA GLU A 643 -11.52 -16.48 -27.71
C GLU A 643 -10.32 -17.19 -28.33
N VAL A 644 -9.13 -16.58 -28.31
CA VAL A 644 -7.90 -17.17 -28.84
C VAL A 644 -7.58 -18.49 -28.13
N VAL A 645 -7.54 -18.50 -26.78
CA VAL A 645 -7.24 -19.73 -26.03
C VAL A 645 -8.36 -20.77 -26.18
N ALA A 646 -9.62 -20.35 -26.10
CA ALA A 646 -10.76 -21.26 -26.28
C ALA A 646 -10.83 -21.84 -27.71
N GLY A 647 -10.29 -21.14 -28.71
CA GLY A 647 -10.22 -21.60 -30.10
C GLY A 647 -9.16 -22.67 -30.36
N THR A 648 -8.18 -22.84 -29.46
CA THR A 648 -7.15 -23.89 -29.60
C THR A 648 -7.73 -25.30 -29.38
N ASP A 649 -7.19 -26.28 -30.09
CA ASP A 649 -7.54 -27.70 -29.92
C ASP A 649 -7.02 -28.22 -28.56
N PRO A 650 -7.89 -28.69 -27.65
CA PRO A 650 -7.47 -29.26 -26.37
C PRO A 650 -6.43 -30.38 -26.47
N ALA A 651 -6.43 -31.16 -27.56
CA ALA A 651 -5.50 -32.27 -27.75
C ALA A 651 -4.05 -31.83 -28.02
N THR A 652 -3.86 -30.56 -28.40
CA THR A 652 -2.52 -29.99 -28.63
C THR A 652 -1.86 -29.49 -27.35
N TRP A 653 -2.60 -29.39 -26.25
CA TRP A 653 -2.06 -29.03 -24.95
C TRP A 653 -1.43 -30.24 -24.28
N ARG A 654 -0.39 -30.02 -23.46
CA ARG A 654 0.23 -31.07 -22.64
C ARG A 654 -0.78 -31.73 -21.71
N ASP A 655 -1.74 -30.93 -21.22
CA ASP A 655 -2.89 -31.37 -20.45
C ASP A 655 -4.10 -30.49 -20.82
N PRO A 656 -5.21 -31.08 -21.31
CA PRO A 656 -6.46 -30.35 -21.56
C PRO A 656 -6.98 -29.57 -20.36
N ALA A 657 -6.68 -29.99 -19.12
CA ALA A 657 -7.07 -29.25 -17.92
C ALA A 657 -6.33 -27.92 -17.78
N LEU A 658 -5.09 -27.80 -18.27
CA LEU A 658 -4.36 -26.53 -18.31
C LEU A 658 -5.03 -25.53 -19.25
N ARG A 659 -5.52 -26.00 -20.41
CA ARG A 659 -6.32 -25.17 -21.32
C ARG A 659 -7.57 -24.67 -20.63
N GLN A 660 -8.32 -25.55 -19.97
CA GLN A 660 -9.57 -25.16 -19.29
C GLN A 660 -9.30 -24.15 -18.17
N ARG A 661 -8.27 -24.37 -17.34
CA ARG A 661 -7.87 -23.43 -16.29
C ARG A 661 -7.50 -22.05 -16.85
N PHE A 662 -6.86 -22.01 -18.01
CA PHE A 662 -6.57 -20.76 -18.72
C PHE A 662 -7.84 -20.06 -19.21
N VAL A 663 -8.77 -20.81 -19.82
CA VAL A 663 -10.09 -20.26 -20.21
C VAL A 663 -10.84 -19.72 -18.99
N ASP A 664 -10.89 -20.46 -17.87
CA ASP A 664 -11.58 -20.04 -16.64
C ASP A 664 -10.98 -18.76 -16.05
N THR A 665 -9.65 -18.64 -16.13
CA THR A 665 -8.92 -17.43 -15.71
C THR A 665 -9.28 -16.23 -16.59
N LEU A 666 -9.36 -16.41 -17.91
CA LEU A 666 -9.74 -15.36 -18.85
C LEU A 666 -11.22 -14.98 -18.73
N ASP A 667 -12.08 -15.93 -18.42
CA ASP A 667 -13.48 -15.69 -18.07
C ASP A 667 -13.59 -14.83 -16.79
N PHE A 668 -12.76 -15.10 -15.77
CA PHE A 668 -12.66 -14.27 -14.57
C PHE A 668 -12.15 -12.86 -14.88
N GLN A 669 -11.07 -12.74 -15.66
CA GLN A 669 -10.54 -11.45 -16.10
C GLN A 669 -11.62 -10.62 -16.82
N LEU A 670 -12.32 -11.23 -17.78
CA LEU A 670 -13.38 -10.57 -18.54
C LEU A 670 -14.49 -10.06 -17.62
N ASN A 671 -14.98 -10.91 -16.71
CA ASN A 671 -16.05 -10.53 -15.79
C ASN A 671 -15.61 -9.46 -14.76
N LEU A 672 -14.38 -9.55 -14.26
CA LEU A 672 -13.79 -8.55 -13.39
C LEU A 672 -13.69 -7.19 -14.11
N PHE A 673 -13.17 -7.15 -15.33
CA PHE A 673 -13.03 -5.90 -16.09
C PHE A 673 -14.36 -5.33 -16.57
N GLN A 674 -15.38 -6.16 -16.81
CA GLN A 674 -16.75 -5.68 -17.03
C GLN A 674 -17.27 -4.95 -15.78
N THR A 675 -17.05 -5.53 -14.60
CA THR A 675 -17.48 -4.96 -13.31
C THR A 675 -16.74 -3.67 -12.99
N LEU A 676 -15.42 -3.67 -13.10
CA LEU A 676 -14.58 -2.49 -12.89
C LEU A 676 -14.84 -1.41 -13.95
N GLY A 677 -15.08 -1.76 -15.21
CA GLY A 677 -15.47 -0.83 -16.27
C GLY A 677 -16.84 -0.18 -16.03
N ALA A 678 -17.81 -0.93 -15.48
CA ALA A 678 -19.08 -0.36 -15.06
C ALA A 678 -18.89 0.59 -13.86
N TYR A 679 -18.07 0.18 -12.87
CA TYR A 679 -17.77 1.00 -11.71
C TYR A 679 -17.06 2.32 -12.08
N ARG A 680 -16.01 2.25 -12.92
CA ARG A 680 -15.26 3.44 -13.36
C ARG A 680 -16.17 4.45 -14.04
N THR A 681 -17.06 3.98 -14.92
CA THR A 681 -18.00 4.82 -15.64
C THR A 681 -18.96 5.49 -14.66
N MET A 682 -19.47 4.74 -13.68
CA MET A 682 -20.39 5.24 -12.69
C MET A 682 -19.80 6.39 -11.88
N PHE A 683 -18.62 6.20 -11.25
CA PHE A 683 -18.08 7.23 -10.37
C PHE A 683 -17.55 8.44 -11.16
N LEU A 684 -16.96 8.24 -12.35
CA LEU A 684 -16.48 9.34 -13.19
C LEU A 684 -17.62 10.22 -13.71
N ARG A 685 -18.74 9.63 -14.13
CA ARG A 685 -19.94 10.39 -14.53
C ARG A 685 -20.62 11.06 -13.33
N TYR A 686 -20.55 10.45 -12.15
CA TYR A 686 -21.02 11.07 -10.91
C TYR A 686 -20.21 12.34 -10.57
N ALA A 687 -18.88 12.23 -10.55
CA ALA A 687 -17.99 13.37 -10.34
C ALA A 687 -18.15 14.44 -11.44
N GLN A 688 -18.36 14.04 -12.71
CA GLN A 688 -18.69 14.97 -13.79
C GLN A 688 -19.96 15.78 -13.51
N TRP A 689 -21.01 15.13 -13.00
CA TRP A 689 -22.22 15.84 -12.58
C TRP A 689 -21.97 16.74 -11.36
N LEU A 690 -21.14 16.30 -10.41
CA LEU A 690 -20.73 17.13 -9.29
C LEU A 690 -19.92 18.34 -9.73
N ASP A 691 -19.12 18.27 -10.80
CA ASP A 691 -18.40 19.42 -11.33
C ASP A 691 -19.32 20.35 -12.15
N THR A 692 -19.92 19.80 -13.21
CA THR A 692 -20.63 20.57 -14.24
C THR A 692 -22.08 20.90 -13.90
N GLY A 693 -22.78 19.99 -13.21
CA GLY A 693 -24.22 20.06 -12.99
C GLY A 693 -25.06 19.71 -14.20
N ASP A 694 -24.43 19.21 -15.25
CA ASP A 694 -25.06 18.83 -16.50
C ASP A 694 -26.10 17.71 -16.29
N PRO A 695 -27.36 17.90 -16.72
CA PRO A 695 -28.37 16.84 -16.71
C PRO A 695 -27.97 15.59 -17.49
N GLU A 696 -27.20 15.70 -18.58
CA GLU A 696 -26.75 14.55 -19.37
C GLU A 696 -25.74 13.71 -18.59
N ALA A 697 -24.72 14.35 -18.00
CA ALA A 697 -23.79 13.67 -17.09
C ALA A 697 -24.51 12.95 -15.94
N ARG A 698 -25.57 13.56 -15.39
CA ARG A 698 -26.41 12.92 -14.36
C ARG A 698 -27.16 11.70 -14.89
N ALA A 699 -27.75 11.78 -16.08
CA ALA A 699 -28.44 10.66 -16.70
C ALA A 699 -27.47 9.50 -16.98
N ALA A 700 -26.29 9.81 -17.53
CA ALA A 700 -25.22 8.85 -17.78
C ALA A 700 -24.74 8.17 -16.49
N TRP A 701 -24.60 8.93 -15.39
CA TRP A 701 -24.31 8.34 -14.07
C TRP A 701 -25.39 7.36 -13.61
N ARG A 702 -26.67 7.71 -13.75
CA ARG A 702 -27.78 6.84 -13.30
C ARG A 702 -27.85 5.54 -14.10
N GLU A 703 -27.58 5.60 -15.40
CA GLU A 703 -27.46 4.41 -16.24
C GLU A 703 -26.24 3.56 -15.85
N ALA A 704 -25.07 4.19 -15.70
CA ALA A 704 -23.85 3.50 -15.30
C ALA A 704 -23.97 2.85 -13.90
N ARG A 705 -24.69 3.48 -12.98
CA ARG A 705 -25.04 2.91 -11.68
C ARG A 705 -25.80 1.60 -11.80
N ALA A 706 -26.81 1.54 -12.67
CA ALA A 706 -27.60 0.31 -12.88
C ALA A 706 -26.70 -0.81 -13.42
N ARG A 707 -25.86 -0.49 -14.42
CA ARG A 707 -24.87 -1.42 -14.98
C ARG A 707 -23.86 -1.91 -13.94
N TYR A 708 -23.36 -1.03 -13.07
CA TYR A 708 -22.43 -1.42 -12.01
C TYR A 708 -23.07 -2.39 -11.01
N VAL A 709 -24.28 -2.10 -10.53
CA VAL A 709 -24.97 -2.98 -9.57
C VAL A 709 -25.19 -4.37 -10.16
N GLU A 710 -25.64 -4.46 -11.40
CA GLU A 710 -25.84 -5.74 -12.09
C GLU A 710 -24.52 -6.50 -12.31
N ALA A 711 -23.47 -5.82 -12.75
CA ALA A 711 -22.16 -6.43 -12.99
C ALA A 711 -21.52 -6.91 -11.68
N ARG A 712 -21.58 -6.10 -10.62
CA ARG A 712 -21.10 -6.43 -9.26
C ARG A 712 -21.82 -7.65 -8.72
N ASP A 713 -23.15 -7.69 -8.79
CA ASP A 713 -23.94 -8.81 -8.27
C ASP A 713 -23.64 -10.10 -9.04
N THR A 714 -23.45 -10.00 -10.36
CA THR A 714 -23.01 -11.13 -11.21
C THR A 714 -21.62 -11.62 -10.82
N HIS A 715 -20.67 -10.70 -10.59
CA HIS A 715 -19.30 -11.05 -10.19
C HIS A 715 -19.28 -11.74 -8.81
N LEU A 716 -19.98 -11.18 -7.83
CA LEU A 716 -20.11 -11.77 -6.50
C LEU A 716 -20.79 -13.14 -6.56
N ALA A 717 -21.87 -13.30 -7.34
CA ALA A 717 -22.56 -14.57 -7.49
C ALA A 717 -21.66 -15.66 -8.09
N ARG A 718 -20.74 -15.29 -9.01
CA ARG A 718 -19.84 -16.25 -9.66
C ARG A 718 -18.60 -16.57 -8.83
N TYR A 719 -18.05 -15.60 -8.09
CA TYR A 719 -16.69 -15.71 -7.54
C TYR A 719 -16.56 -15.56 -6.02
N ALA A 720 -17.60 -15.18 -5.27
CA ALA A 720 -17.47 -14.94 -3.83
C ALA A 720 -17.05 -16.19 -3.01
N GLY A 721 -17.33 -17.40 -3.50
CA GLY A 721 -16.90 -18.66 -2.87
C GLY A 721 -15.62 -19.26 -3.45
N SER A 722 -15.00 -18.63 -4.43
CA SER A 722 -13.79 -19.13 -5.09
C SER A 722 -12.55 -18.67 -4.31
N VAL A 723 -11.64 -19.60 -4.00
CA VAL A 723 -10.34 -19.26 -3.41
C VAL A 723 -9.24 -19.08 -4.46
N ASP A 724 -9.38 -19.72 -5.62
CA ASP A 724 -8.38 -19.63 -6.70
C ASP A 724 -8.64 -18.42 -7.62
N LEU A 725 -9.90 -17.97 -7.73
CA LEU A 725 -10.33 -16.79 -8.50
C LEU A 725 -11.38 -16.00 -7.67
N PRO A 726 -11.01 -15.42 -6.52
CA PRO A 726 -11.93 -14.77 -5.59
C PRO A 726 -12.51 -13.46 -6.16
N ALA A 727 -13.73 -13.15 -5.72
CA ALA A 727 -14.34 -11.86 -6.04
C ALA A 727 -13.62 -10.69 -5.36
N PHE A 728 -13.56 -9.54 -6.04
CA PHE A 728 -13.09 -8.29 -5.46
C PHE A 728 -14.06 -7.79 -4.37
N ARG A 729 -13.56 -6.89 -3.50
CA ARG A 729 -14.33 -6.33 -2.38
C ARG A 729 -14.94 -4.98 -2.71
N PHE A 730 -16.27 -4.95 -2.75
CA PHE A 730 -17.08 -3.77 -3.04
C PHE A 730 -17.72 -3.00 -1.86
N PRO A 731 -17.61 -3.37 -0.55
CA PRO A 731 -18.27 -2.61 0.52
C PRO A 731 -17.96 -1.11 0.53
N ALA A 732 -16.72 -0.72 0.23
CA ALA A 732 -16.33 0.69 0.18
C ALA A 732 -17.02 1.42 -0.98
N ALA A 733 -16.94 0.88 -2.20
CA ALA A 733 -17.66 1.37 -3.37
C ALA A 733 -19.17 1.50 -3.11
N ASP A 734 -19.78 0.53 -2.45
CA ASP A 734 -21.21 0.52 -2.13
C ASP A 734 -21.58 1.57 -1.09
N LEU A 735 -20.74 1.80 -0.08
CA LEU A 735 -20.90 2.92 0.85
C LEU A 735 -20.87 4.25 0.09
N GLY A 736 -19.88 4.46 -0.80
CA GLY A 736 -19.79 5.65 -1.64
C GLY A 736 -21.03 5.87 -2.51
N LEU A 737 -21.51 4.80 -3.16
CA LEU A 737 -22.73 4.81 -3.96
C LEU A 737 -23.97 5.22 -3.15
N GLU A 738 -24.12 4.70 -1.93
CA GLU A 738 -25.23 5.07 -1.04
C GLU A 738 -25.24 6.58 -0.73
N ARG A 739 -24.07 7.21 -0.57
CA ARG A 739 -23.96 8.66 -0.34
C ARG A 739 -24.34 9.42 -1.61
N ALA A 740 -23.77 9.01 -2.75
CA ALA A 740 -24.08 9.60 -4.05
C ALA A 740 -25.58 9.59 -4.38
N ASP A 741 -26.30 8.50 -4.06
CA ASP A 741 -27.76 8.42 -4.27
C ASP A 741 -28.56 9.42 -3.43
N ARG A 742 -28.05 9.81 -2.26
CA ARG A 742 -28.71 10.73 -1.33
C ARG A 742 -28.43 12.20 -1.66
N ASP A 743 -27.42 12.50 -2.47
CA ASP A 743 -26.90 13.86 -2.64
C ASP A 743 -27.93 14.89 -3.12
N LEU A 744 -28.71 14.56 -4.15
CA LEU A 744 -29.74 15.48 -4.64
C LEU A 744 -30.85 15.72 -3.62
N ALA A 745 -31.26 14.68 -2.88
CA ALA A 745 -32.26 14.83 -1.82
C ALA A 745 -31.72 15.71 -0.69
N MET A 746 -30.46 15.52 -0.30
CA MET A 746 -29.79 16.37 0.69
C MET A 746 -29.65 17.81 0.20
N ALA A 747 -29.39 18.04 -1.09
CA ALA A 747 -29.36 19.37 -1.68
C ALA A 747 -30.71 20.09 -1.55
N TRP A 748 -31.81 19.39 -1.85
CA TRP A 748 -33.16 19.96 -1.71
C TRP A 748 -33.54 20.25 -0.27
N LEU A 749 -33.21 19.35 0.67
CA LEU A 749 -33.36 19.61 2.09
C LEU A 749 -32.54 20.85 2.51
N ALA A 750 -31.30 20.96 2.03
CA ALA A 750 -30.44 22.09 2.32
C ALA A 750 -31.01 23.41 1.78
N ARG A 751 -31.54 23.42 0.55
CA ARG A 751 -32.23 24.58 -0.04
C ARG A 751 -33.47 25.00 0.75
N ALA A 752 -34.30 24.05 1.14
CA ALA A 752 -35.51 24.33 1.92
C ALA A 752 -35.15 24.94 3.28
N LEU A 753 -34.18 24.34 3.99
CA LEU A 753 -33.69 24.87 5.26
C LEU A 753 -33.03 26.25 5.10
N LEU A 754 -32.25 26.45 4.03
CA LEU A 754 -31.60 27.72 3.72
C LEU A 754 -32.64 28.81 3.49
N ALA A 755 -33.64 28.56 2.66
CA ALA A 755 -34.73 29.50 2.39
C ALA A 755 -35.51 29.86 3.67
N LEU A 756 -35.83 28.87 4.50
CA LEU A 756 -36.51 29.09 5.79
C LEU A 756 -35.67 29.95 6.74
N LEU A 757 -34.37 29.67 6.87
CA LEU A 757 -33.48 30.44 7.75
C LEU A 757 -33.22 31.84 7.24
N VAL A 758 -33.07 32.02 5.92
CA VAL A 758 -32.95 33.35 5.31
C VAL A 758 -34.22 34.16 5.56
N ALA A 759 -35.41 33.58 5.35
CA ALA A 759 -36.67 34.24 5.68
C ALA A 759 -36.76 34.61 7.17
N ALA A 760 -36.39 33.69 8.07
CA ALA A 760 -36.36 33.94 9.51
C ALA A 760 -35.40 35.09 9.89
N VAL A 761 -34.22 35.15 9.27
CA VAL A 761 -33.24 36.23 9.44
C VAL A 761 -33.77 37.56 8.91
N LEU A 762 -34.39 37.59 7.73
CA LEU A 762 -34.96 38.80 7.14
C LEU A 762 -36.11 39.36 7.99
N VAL A 763 -37.00 38.49 8.50
CA VAL A 763 -38.06 38.89 9.44
C VAL A 763 -37.44 39.47 10.72
N GLY A 764 -36.46 38.80 11.31
CA GLY A 764 -35.77 39.29 12.51
C GLY A 764 -35.05 40.64 12.32
N ALA A 765 -34.49 40.86 11.12
CA ALA A 765 -33.74 42.06 10.78
C ALA A 765 -34.63 43.28 10.47
N PHE A 766 -35.73 43.07 9.74
CA PHE A 766 -36.48 44.16 9.10
C PHE A 766 -37.92 44.33 9.57
N TRP A 767 -38.52 43.38 10.30
CA TRP A 767 -39.91 43.51 10.74
C TRP A 767 -40.08 44.66 11.75
N ARG A 768 -40.88 45.68 11.39
CA ARG A 768 -41.16 46.87 12.23
C ARG A 768 -42.63 47.03 12.62
N GLY A 769 -43.51 46.13 12.17
CA GLY A 769 -44.95 46.17 12.47
C GLY A 769 -45.33 45.61 13.85
N ARG A 770 -46.62 45.29 14.02
CA ARG A 770 -47.16 44.58 15.20
C ARG A 770 -46.36 43.29 15.41
N GLN A 771 -46.02 42.93 16.65
CA GLN A 771 -45.16 41.79 16.97
C GLN A 771 -46.02 40.52 17.21
N PRO A 772 -46.30 39.68 16.19
CA PRO A 772 -46.91 38.39 16.45
C PRO A 772 -45.93 37.48 17.23
N PRO A 773 -46.44 36.45 17.92
CA PRO A 773 -45.61 35.49 18.64
C PRO A 773 -44.47 34.94 17.75
N GLY A 774 -43.22 34.99 18.23
CA GLY A 774 -42.05 34.46 17.52
C GLY A 774 -41.15 35.53 16.86
N VAL A 775 -41.66 36.71 16.51
CA VAL A 775 -40.84 37.76 15.87
C VAL A 775 -39.78 38.31 16.83
N ALA A 776 -40.06 38.35 18.14
CA ALA A 776 -39.08 38.79 19.12
C ALA A 776 -37.91 37.79 19.23
N ALA A 777 -38.19 36.48 19.16
CA ALA A 777 -37.16 35.45 19.06
C ALA A 777 -36.30 35.57 17.79
N LEU A 778 -36.92 35.77 16.62
CA LEU A 778 -36.20 35.95 15.36
C LEU A 778 -35.30 37.19 15.38
N ARG A 779 -35.80 38.30 15.95
CA ARG A 779 -34.99 39.51 16.18
C ARG A 779 -33.85 39.24 17.15
N ALA A 780 -34.09 38.49 18.23
CA ALA A 780 -33.04 38.13 19.18
C ALA A 780 -31.94 37.27 18.54
N LEU A 781 -32.32 36.31 17.68
CA LEU A 781 -31.38 35.49 16.90
C LEU A 781 -30.56 36.32 15.91
N TRP A 782 -31.19 37.24 15.17
CA TRP A 782 -30.48 38.18 14.28
C TRP A 782 -29.47 39.04 15.04
N VAL A 783 -29.88 39.56 16.21
CA VAL A 783 -29.01 40.37 17.07
C VAL A 783 -27.87 39.55 17.65
N GLY A 784 -28.13 38.32 18.10
CA GLY A 784 -27.10 37.40 18.58
C GLY A 784 -26.12 36.99 17.48
N MET A 785 -26.61 36.82 16.26
CA MET A 785 -25.82 36.49 15.08
C MET A 785 -24.86 37.61 14.67
N THR A 786 -25.32 38.87 14.64
CA THR A 786 -24.57 39.98 14.01
C THR A 786 -23.94 40.95 15.01
N ARG A 787 -24.57 41.15 16.17
CA ARG A 787 -24.22 42.18 17.15
C ARG A 787 -24.55 41.73 18.58
N PRO A 788 -23.96 40.63 19.06
CA PRO A 788 -24.32 39.98 20.34
C PRO A 788 -24.19 40.92 21.55
N TRP A 789 -23.33 41.94 21.50
CA TRP A 789 -23.23 42.97 22.55
C TRP A 789 -24.50 43.81 22.73
N ARG A 790 -25.45 43.79 21.80
CA ARG A 790 -26.75 44.49 21.93
C ARG A 790 -27.85 43.65 22.57
N LEU A 791 -27.60 42.37 22.86
CA LEU A 791 -28.62 41.47 23.42
C LEU A 791 -29.16 41.94 24.77
N GLY A 792 -28.32 42.55 25.63
CA GLY A 792 -28.74 43.08 26.93
C GLY A 792 -29.69 44.28 26.85
N GLY A 793 -29.85 44.90 25.67
CA GLY A 793 -30.78 46.00 25.44
C GLY A 793 -32.10 45.58 24.79
N LEU A 794 -32.33 44.28 24.57
CA LEU A 794 -33.59 43.80 24.03
C LEU A 794 -34.67 43.73 25.12
N PRO A 795 -35.94 44.05 24.78
CA PRO A 795 -37.04 43.84 25.71
C PRO A 795 -37.22 42.34 26.02
N PRO A 796 -37.78 42.00 27.19
CA PRO A 796 -38.08 40.61 27.53
C PRO A 796 -39.05 39.98 26.51
N PRO A 797 -38.97 38.66 26.27
CA PRO A 797 -39.81 37.98 25.30
C PRO A 797 -41.31 38.12 25.69
N PRO A 798 -42.15 38.66 24.79
CA PRO A 798 -43.55 38.96 25.11
C PRO A 798 -44.45 37.72 25.13
N ALA A 799 -44.09 36.62 24.44
CA ALA A 799 -44.87 35.39 24.40
C ALA A 799 -44.05 34.14 24.79
N ALA A 800 -44.74 33.11 25.27
CA ALA A 800 -44.13 31.80 25.56
C ALA A 800 -43.48 31.17 24.31
N ALA A 801 -44.08 31.38 23.14
CA ALA A 801 -43.55 30.94 21.85
C ALA A 801 -42.14 31.50 21.58
N ASP A 802 -41.87 32.76 21.95
CA ASP A 802 -40.54 33.37 21.76
C ASP A 802 -39.46 32.67 22.60
N ARG A 803 -39.81 32.24 23.83
CA ARG A 803 -38.90 31.53 24.72
C ARG A 803 -38.53 30.14 24.20
N VAL A 804 -39.41 29.52 23.41
CA VAL A 804 -39.14 28.22 22.78
C VAL A 804 -38.37 28.42 21.47
N LEU A 805 -38.85 29.30 20.59
CA LEU A 805 -38.30 29.50 19.26
C LEU A 805 -36.83 29.95 19.26
N VAL A 806 -36.41 30.74 20.26
CA VAL A 806 -35.03 31.25 20.36
C VAL A 806 -33.97 30.15 20.48
N TRP A 807 -34.33 28.94 20.95
CA TRP A 807 -33.39 27.81 21.01
C TRP A 807 -33.83 26.64 20.12
N ALA A 808 -35.13 26.38 19.99
CA ALA A 808 -35.65 25.26 19.22
C ALA A 808 -35.40 25.39 17.72
N LEU A 809 -35.57 26.59 17.14
CA LEU A 809 -35.33 26.82 15.72
C LEU A 809 -33.85 26.62 15.36
N PRO A 810 -32.87 27.26 16.03
CA PRO A 810 -31.45 27.00 15.78
C PRO A 810 -31.03 25.56 16.05
N ALA A 811 -31.56 24.92 17.10
CA ALA A 811 -31.24 23.53 17.42
C ALA A 811 -31.74 22.57 16.32
N LEU A 812 -32.99 22.72 15.87
CA LEU A 812 -33.54 21.93 14.78
C LEU A 812 -32.77 22.17 13.48
N ALA A 813 -32.47 23.43 13.15
CA ALA A 813 -31.68 23.78 11.98
C ALA A 813 -30.26 23.20 12.04
N LEU A 814 -29.62 23.22 13.21
CA LEU A 814 -28.31 22.61 13.42
C LEU A 814 -28.38 21.09 13.23
N VAL A 815 -29.32 20.40 13.88
CA VAL A 815 -29.49 18.95 13.74
C VAL A 815 -29.74 18.56 12.29
N LEU A 816 -30.72 19.17 11.63
CA LEU A 816 -31.09 18.82 10.26
C LEU A 816 -29.97 19.15 9.26
N SER A 817 -29.28 20.27 9.42
CA SER A 817 -28.15 20.61 8.53
C SER A 817 -26.97 19.66 8.69
N ARG A 818 -26.63 19.23 9.92
CA ARG A 818 -25.56 18.25 10.15
C ARG A 818 -25.96 16.86 9.69
N ALA A 819 -27.21 16.47 9.91
CA ALA A 819 -27.72 15.21 9.40
C ALA A 819 -27.71 15.17 7.87
N ALA A 820 -28.16 16.25 7.21
CA ALA A 820 -28.08 16.39 5.75
C ALA A 820 -26.63 16.35 5.25
N TYR A 821 -25.72 17.07 5.91
CA TYR A 821 -24.28 17.07 5.60
C TYR A 821 -23.65 15.69 5.68
N SER A 822 -24.10 14.85 6.61
CA SER A 822 -23.64 13.48 6.76
C SER A 822 -24.53 12.45 6.05
N TRP A 823 -25.36 12.88 5.08
CA TRP A 823 -26.34 12.05 4.36
C TRP A 823 -27.27 11.20 5.24
N PHE A 824 -27.48 11.57 6.51
CA PHE A 824 -28.13 10.74 7.53
C PHE A 824 -27.49 9.34 7.71
N ALA A 825 -26.19 9.23 7.46
CA ALA A 825 -25.44 7.98 7.48
C ALA A 825 -24.24 7.97 8.46
N ALA A 826 -23.90 9.11 9.11
CA ALA A 826 -22.73 9.20 9.99
C ALA A 826 -23.03 9.57 11.46
N PRO A 827 -23.58 8.63 12.27
CA PRO A 827 -23.90 8.89 13.67
C PRO A 827 -22.69 9.26 14.54
N ALA A 828 -21.48 8.77 14.26
CA ALA A 828 -20.26 9.15 14.99
C ALA A 828 -19.91 10.63 14.75
N HIS A 829 -20.00 11.10 13.51
CA HIS A 829 -19.81 12.52 13.19
C HIS A 829 -20.88 13.39 13.86
N LEU A 830 -22.15 12.96 13.84
CA LEU A 830 -23.24 13.66 14.52
C LEU A 830 -23.04 13.70 16.04
N THR A 831 -22.61 12.60 16.65
CA THR A 831 -22.34 12.51 18.08
C THR A 831 -21.25 13.48 18.48
N ALA A 832 -20.12 13.50 17.76
CA ALA A 832 -19.02 14.42 18.02
C ALA A 832 -19.45 15.89 17.84
N THR A 833 -20.11 16.21 16.73
CA THR A 833 -20.46 17.61 16.40
C THR A 833 -21.63 18.14 17.22
N LEU A 834 -22.76 17.45 17.25
CA LEU A 834 -23.95 17.87 18.01
C LEU A 834 -23.73 17.73 19.51
N GLY A 835 -23.02 16.68 19.95
CA GLY A 835 -22.61 16.52 21.34
C GLY A 835 -21.69 17.66 21.79
N SER A 836 -20.77 18.13 20.94
CA SER A 836 -19.92 19.28 21.28
C SER A 836 -20.73 20.56 21.50
N TRP A 837 -21.72 20.82 20.64
CA TRP A 837 -22.64 21.95 20.83
C TRP A 837 -23.48 21.81 22.10
N LEU A 838 -24.02 20.62 22.36
CA LEU A 838 -24.84 20.34 23.53
C LEU A 838 -24.04 20.52 24.82
N LEU A 839 -22.83 19.95 24.90
CA LEU A 839 -21.96 20.06 26.07
C LEU A 839 -21.55 21.52 26.31
N PHE A 840 -21.17 22.26 25.26
CA PHE A 840 -20.83 23.68 25.39
C PHE A 840 -22.02 24.52 25.89
N ALA A 841 -23.20 24.33 25.28
CA ALA A 841 -24.43 25.00 25.66
C ALA A 841 -24.88 24.66 27.09
N ALA A 842 -24.84 23.38 27.45
CA ALA A 842 -25.21 22.89 28.78
C ALA A 842 -24.23 23.39 29.85
N ALA A 843 -22.91 23.37 29.60
CA ALA A 843 -21.92 23.91 30.51
C ALA A 843 -22.15 25.41 30.77
N LEU A 844 -22.38 26.22 29.72
CA LEU A 844 -22.72 27.63 29.91
C LEU A 844 -24.03 27.81 30.70
N ARG A 845 -25.06 27.02 30.37
CA ARG A 845 -26.35 27.07 31.06
C ARG A 845 -26.22 26.73 32.54
N LEU A 846 -25.40 25.75 32.90
CA LEU A 846 -25.12 25.36 34.28
C LEU A 846 -24.33 26.46 35.00
N LEU A 847 -23.30 27.03 34.37
CA LEU A 847 -22.48 28.11 34.92
C LEU A 847 -23.24 29.44 35.10
N LEU A 848 -24.39 29.60 34.41
CA LEU A 848 -25.31 30.73 34.58
C LEU A 848 -26.27 30.56 35.77
N GLY A 849 -26.45 29.35 36.29
CA GLY A 849 -27.32 29.08 37.45
C GLY A 849 -28.80 29.38 37.19
N GLY A 850 -29.47 30.05 38.13
CA GLY A 850 -30.90 30.37 38.04
C GLY A 850 -31.29 31.55 37.14
N ALA A 851 -30.34 32.17 36.43
CA ALA A 851 -30.63 33.33 35.57
C ALA A 851 -31.47 32.95 34.33
N ASP A 852 -32.30 33.87 33.84
CA ASP A 852 -33.11 33.67 32.62
C ASP A 852 -32.19 33.40 31.41
N PRO A 853 -32.24 32.21 30.79
CA PRO A 853 -31.30 31.84 29.74
C PRO A 853 -31.62 32.45 28.37
N TYR A 854 -32.68 33.25 28.24
CA TYR A 854 -33.14 33.78 26.95
C TYR A 854 -32.04 34.48 26.13
N ALA A 855 -31.26 35.37 26.74
CA ALA A 855 -30.17 36.08 26.06
C ALA A 855 -28.98 35.18 25.71
N LEU A 856 -28.67 34.18 26.54
CA LEU A 856 -27.69 33.14 26.22
C LEU A 856 -28.14 32.35 24.97
N TRP A 857 -29.40 31.91 24.95
CA TRP A 857 -29.95 31.17 23.81
C TRP A 857 -30.02 32.01 22.54
N ALA A 858 -30.33 33.29 22.63
CA ALA A 858 -30.28 34.20 21.49
C ALA A 858 -28.86 34.32 20.90
N ALA A 859 -27.83 34.36 21.75
CA ALA A 859 -26.44 34.45 21.32
C ALA A 859 -25.95 33.15 20.67
N LEU A 860 -26.10 32.02 21.37
CA LEU A 860 -25.69 30.71 20.88
C LEU A 860 -26.51 30.30 19.65
N GLY A 861 -27.81 30.52 19.69
CA GLY A 861 -28.73 30.27 18.59
C GLY A 861 -28.43 31.13 17.37
N GLY A 862 -28.15 32.43 17.55
CA GLY A 862 -27.74 33.30 16.45
C GLY A 862 -26.43 32.87 15.79
N ALA A 863 -25.42 32.49 16.59
CA ALA A 863 -24.15 31.96 16.07
C ALA A 863 -24.32 30.60 15.39
N ALA A 864 -25.20 29.73 15.91
CA ALA A 864 -25.56 28.46 15.28
C ALA A 864 -26.26 28.69 13.92
N VAL A 865 -27.21 29.64 13.83
CA VAL A 865 -27.85 30.01 12.56
C VAL A 865 -26.81 30.48 11.54
N LEU A 866 -25.84 31.33 11.91
CA LEU A 866 -24.76 31.74 11.01
C LEU A 866 -23.97 30.56 10.44
N ARG A 867 -23.53 29.65 11.32
CA ARG A 867 -22.75 28.46 10.91
C ARG A 867 -23.58 27.51 10.05
N THR A 868 -24.87 27.42 10.32
CA THR A 868 -25.80 26.63 9.52
C THR A 868 -26.02 27.26 8.15
N LEU A 869 -26.19 28.58 8.05
CA LEU A 869 -26.29 29.29 6.76
C LEU A 869 -25.05 29.08 5.89
N ILE A 870 -23.85 29.18 6.47
CA ILE A 870 -22.58 28.94 5.74
C ILE A 870 -22.54 27.52 5.19
N LEU A 871 -22.84 26.52 6.03
CA LEU A 871 -22.86 25.11 5.59
C LEU A 871 -23.92 24.88 4.50
N LEU A 872 -25.15 25.32 4.74
CA LEU A 872 -26.26 25.11 3.81
C LEU A 872 -26.04 25.79 2.46
N THR A 873 -25.35 26.93 2.44
CA THR A 873 -24.95 27.59 1.18
C THR A 873 -24.02 26.69 0.37
N ALA A 874 -23.05 26.05 1.02
CA ALA A 874 -22.11 25.16 0.36
C ALA A 874 -22.75 23.84 -0.09
N THR A 875 -23.75 23.33 0.62
CA THR A 875 -24.43 22.06 0.28
C THR A 875 -25.71 22.22 -0.56
N ALA A 876 -26.21 23.44 -0.75
CA ALA A 876 -27.45 23.71 -1.50
C ALA A 876 -27.35 23.42 -3.00
N SER A 877 -26.15 23.38 -3.58
CA SER A 877 -25.94 23.18 -5.01
C SER A 877 -26.33 21.76 -5.43
N ARG A 878 -25.54 20.75 -5.04
CA ARG A 878 -25.77 19.32 -5.39
C ARG A 878 -25.55 18.38 -4.19
N GLY A 879 -25.66 18.91 -2.97
CA GLY A 879 -25.58 18.13 -1.75
C GLY A 879 -24.18 18.09 -1.15
N PRO A 880 -23.96 17.27 -0.11
CA PRO A 880 -22.66 17.15 0.53
C PRO A 880 -21.56 16.60 -0.39
N GLY A 881 -21.90 15.80 -1.41
CA GLY A 881 -20.98 15.31 -2.44
C GLY A 881 -20.32 16.46 -3.19
N ARG A 882 -21.07 17.48 -3.62
CA ARG A 882 -20.47 18.67 -4.24
C ARG A 882 -19.58 19.45 -3.27
N TYR A 883 -19.98 19.54 -2.01
CA TYR A 883 -19.17 20.18 -0.98
C TYR A 883 -17.80 19.49 -0.83
N TRP A 884 -17.78 18.16 -0.78
CA TRP A 884 -16.54 17.39 -0.67
C TRP A 884 -15.72 17.41 -1.95
N PHE A 885 -16.37 17.34 -3.11
CA PHE A 885 -15.72 17.52 -4.41
C PHE A 885 -14.93 18.82 -4.47
N ASP A 886 -15.57 19.96 -4.15
CA ASP A 886 -14.89 21.27 -4.11
C ASP A 886 -13.80 21.29 -3.04
N PHE A 887 -14.04 20.64 -1.89
CA PHE A 887 -13.05 20.53 -0.82
C PHE A 887 -11.78 19.81 -1.30
N TRP A 888 -11.87 18.75 -2.09
CA TRP A 888 -10.68 18.04 -2.56
C TRP A 888 -10.02 18.71 -3.77
N THR A 889 -10.82 19.21 -4.70
CA THR A 889 -10.37 19.55 -6.06
C THR A 889 -10.20 21.04 -6.33
N ASP A 890 -10.78 21.93 -5.51
CA ASP A 890 -10.78 23.38 -5.71
C ASP A 890 -10.15 24.11 -4.48
N PRO A 891 -8.82 24.38 -4.51
CA PRO A 891 -8.14 25.06 -3.41
C PRO A 891 -8.73 26.44 -3.06
N PRO A 892 -9.06 27.33 -4.03
CA PRO A 892 -9.78 28.57 -3.74
C PRO A 892 -11.11 28.37 -3.00
N ALA A 893 -11.98 27.46 -3.47
CA ALA A 893 -13.27 27.21 -2.83
C ALA A 893 -13.11 26.65 -1.42
N ARG A 894 -12.20 25.68 -1.24
CA ARG A 894 -11.82 25.13 0.06
C ARG A 894 -11.33 26.24 0.99
N ALA A 895 -10.41 27.10 0.54
CA ALA A 895 -9.84 28.16 1.36
C ALA A 895 -10.90 29.18 1.81
N VAL A 896 -11.81 29.57 0.91
CA VAL A 896 -12.92 30.47 1.24
C VAL A 896 -13.84 29.84 2.28
N TYR A 897 -14.26 28.59 2.07
CA TYR A 897 -15.16 27.91 3.00
C TYR A 897 -14.51 27.69 4.36
N VAL A 898 -13.29 27.14 4.42
CA VAL A 898 -12.57 26.88 5.68
C VAL A 898 -12.36 28.18 6.45
N THR A 899 -12.03 29.27 5.76
CA THR A 899 -11.89 30.61 6.38
C THR A 899 -13.20 31.06 7.02
N ALA A 900 -14.30 31.05 6.27
CA ALA A 900 -15.61 31.48 6.76
C ALA A 900 -16.13 30.57 7.89
N ALA A 901 -16.01 29.25 7.73
CA ALA A 901 -16.45 28.26 8.71
C ALA A 901 -15.63 28.35 10.01
N SER A 902 -14.33 28.60 9.94
CA SER A 902 -13.45 28.79 11.11
C SER A 902 -13.74 30.10 11.83
N ALA A 903 -13.90 31.20 11.08
CA ALA A 903 -14.28 32.49 11.66
C ALA A 903 -15.64 32.41 12.37
N ALA A 904 -16.62 31.76 11.74
CA ALA A 904 -17.94 31.55 12.34
C ALA A 904 -17.90 30.57 13.53
N PHE A 905 -16.94 29.65 13.60
CA PHE A 905 -16.71 28.79 14.78
C PHE A 905 -16.25 29.63 15.97
N LEU A 906 -15.23 30.46 15.76
CA LEU A 906 -14.71 31.36 16.78
C LEU A 906 -15.74 32.41 17.23
N TRP A 907 -16.62 32.82 16.31
CA TRP A 907 -17.73 33.72 16.61
C TRP A 907 -18.68 33.17 17.69
N VAL A 908 -18.83 31.84 17.82
CA VAL A 908 -19.64 31.22 18.88
C VAL A 908 -19.16 31.65 20.27
N PHE A 909 -17.85 31.64 20.49
CA PHE A 909 -17.23 32.05 21.76
C PHE A 909 -17.35 33.56 21.99
N VAL A 910 -17.19 34.36 20.94
CA VAL A 910 -17.35 35.82 20.97
C VAL A 910 -18.79 36.20 21.33
N ALA A 911 -19.77 35.56 20.69
CA ALA A 911 -21.19 35.79 20.96
C ALA A 911 -21.57 35.41 22.39
N ALA A 912 -21.10 34.24 22.87
CA ALA A 912 -21.29 33.82 24.26
C ALA A 912 -20.66 34.81 25.26
N TYR A 913 -19.42 35.25 25.01
CA TYR A 913 -18.74 36.24 25.84
C TYR A 913 -19.54 37.55 25.95
N HIS A 914 -19.98 38.10 24.82
CA HIS A 914 -20.72 39.36 24.81
C HIS A 914 -22.11 39.24 25.43
N ALA A 915 -22.79 38.10 25.30
CA ALA A 915 -24.04 37.84 25.99
C ALA A 915 -23.85 37.83 27.51
N LEU A 916 -22.83 37.11 28.00
CA LEU A 916 -22.44 37.07 29.42
C LEU A 916 -22.10 38.46 29.98
N ARG A 917 -21.42 39.30 29.19
CA ARG A 917 -21.06 40.67 29.59
C ARG A 917 -22.26 41.62 29.60
N GLY A 918 -23.03 41.63 28.52
CA GLY A 918 -24.06 42.63 28.27
C GLY A 918 -25.39 42.32 28.94
N ALA A 919 -25.89 41.08 28.81
CA ALA A 919 -27.21 40.71 29.30
C ALA A 919 -27.19 40.23 30.76
N TYR A 920 -26.07 39.66 31.22
CA TYR A 920 -25.93 39.11 32.57
C TYR A 920 -25.02 39.94 33.48
N ALA A 921 -24.51 41.09 33.00
CA ALA A 921 -23.68 42.03 33.74
C ALA A 921 -22.44 41.42 34.42
N LEU A 922 -21.90 40.32 33.89
CA LEU A 922 -20.71 39.67 34.43
C LEU A 922 -19.46 40.49 34.11
N GLY A 923 -18.42 40.41 34.95
CA GLY A 923 -17.13 41.05 34.67
C GLY A 923 -16.41 40.43 33.48
N ALA A 924 -15.50 41.16 32.81
CA ALA A 924 -14.69 40.66 31.68
C ALA A 924 -14.01 39.32 32.02
N ARG A 925 -13.35 39.26 33.18
CA ARG A 925 -12.68 38.07 33.70
C ARG A 925 -13.63 36.89 33.89
N GLN A 926 -14.80 37.13 34.48
CA GLN A 926 -15.80 36.08 34.75
C GLN A 926 -16.43 35.54 33.46
N SER A 927 -16.72 36.43 32.49
CA SER A 927 -17.26 36.01 31.18
C SER A 927 -16.24 35.18 30.41
N THR A 928 -14.97 35.61 30.37
CA THR A 928 -13.89 34.83 29.76
C THR A 928 -13.74 33.48 30.44
N GLY A 929 -13.73 33.44 31.78
CA GLY A 929 -13.63 32.20 32.54
C GLY A 929 -14.73 31.19 32.23
N ARG A 930 -15.99 31.63 32.16
CA ARG A 930 -17.12 30.75 31.84
C ARG A 930 -17.09 30.24 30.39
N VAL A 931 -16.69 31.08 29.43
CA VAL A 931 -16.54 30.64 28.03
C VAL A 931 -15.40 29.63 27.89
N LEU A 932 -14.26 29.86 28.54
CA LEU A 932 -13.13 28.92 28.55
C LEU A 932 -13.52 27.58 29.18
N ALA A 933 -14.21 27.60 30.32
CA ALA A 933 -14.66 26.38 30.97
C ALA A 933 -15.65 25.59 30.10
N ALA A 934 -16.60 26.29 29.47
CA ALA A 934 -17.52 25.64 28.56
C ALA A 934 -16.84 25.10 27.30
N ALA A 935 -15.86 25.83 26.73
CA ALA A 935 -15.11 25.40 25.54
C ALA A 935 -14.22 24.19 25.83
N GLY A 936 -13.63 24.11 27.03
CA GLY A 936 -12.83 22.96 27.46
C GLY A 936 -13.64 21.69 27.68
N THR A 937 -14.94 21.81 28.01
CA THR A 937 -15.82 20.67 28.31
C THR A 937 -15.94 19.65 27.16
N PRO A 938 -16.33 20.02 25.93
CA PRO A 938 -16.42 19.06 24.83
C PRO A 938 -15.04 18.53 24.41
N VAL A 939 -13.98 19.35 24.47
CA VAL A 939 -12.61 18.92 24.16
C VAL A 939 -12.13 17.84 25.14
N ALA A 940 -12.38 18.03 26.44
CA ALA A 940 -12.06 17.05 27.46
C ALA A 940 -12.87 15.76 27.29
N ALA A 941 -14.18 15.87 27.07
CA ALA A 941 -15.09 14.73 26.96
C ALA A 941 -14.77 13.87 25.74
N PHE A 942 -14.68 14.45 24.54
CA PHE A 942 -14.40 13.68 23.32
C PHE A 942 -12.94 13.25 23.23
N GLY A 943 -12.00 14.01 23.80
CA GLY A 943 -10.63 13.55 24.00
C GLY A 943 -10.57 12.28 24.85
N ALA A 944 -11.32 12.23 25.96
CA ALA A 944 -11.36 11.08 26.85
C ALA A 944 -12.05 9.87 26.20
N VAL A 945 -13.14 10.09 25.46
CA VAL A 945 -13.82 9.04 24.68
C VAL A 945 -12.88 8.44 23.64
N ALA A 946 -12.21 9.27 22.83
CA ALA A 946 -11.25 8.79 21.83
C ALA A 946 -10.03 8.11 22.48
N ALA A 947 -9.55 8.60 23.63
CA ALA A 947 -8.47 7.96 24.38
C ALA A 947 -8.88 6.58 24.93
N GLY A 948 -10.13 6.42 25.37
CA GLY A 948 -10.67 5.15 25.87
C GLY A 948 -10.99 4.14 24.76
N MET A 949 -11.44 4.61 23.59
CA MET A 949 -11.70 3.77 22.42
C MET A 949 -10.43 3.38 21.65
N GLY A 950 -9.37 4.19 21.75
CA GLY A 950 -8.22 4.17 20.84
C GLY A 950 -8.44 5.09 19.64
N LEU A 951 -7.41 5.89 19.29
CA LEU A 951 -7.50 6.88 18.21
C LEU A 951 -7.80 6.23 16.85
N GLU A 952 -7.07 5.16 16.52
CA GLU A 952 -7.24 4.42 15.26
C GLU A 952 -8.69 3.98 15.07
N ARG A 953 -9.22 3.23 16.05
CA ARG A 953 -10.61 2.76 16.03
C ARG A 953 -11.62 3.89 15.90
N ALA A 954 -11.41 5.01 16.61
CA ALA A 954 -12.31 6.16 16.53
C ALA A 954 -12.32 6.79 15.14
N LEU A 955 -11.15 6.93 14.50
CA LEU A 955 -11.03 7.45 13.13
C LEU A 955 -11.59 6.47 12.09
N THR A 956 -11.36 5.17 12.23
CA THR A 956 -11.91 4.14 11.34
C THR A 956 -13.44 4.15 11.35
N VAL A 957 -14.06 4.15 12.55
CA VAL A 957 -15.54 4.23 12.67
C VAL A 957 -16.08 5.51 12.06
N TRP A 958 -15.38 6.63 12.23
CA TRP A 958 -15.78 7.89 11.63
C TRP A 958 -15.67 7.86 10.10
N ASN A 959 -14.58 7.32 9.55
CA ASN A 959 -14.35 7.27 8.12
C ASN A 959 -15.27 6.25 7.41
N ASP A 960 -15.54 5.09 8.01
CA ASP A 960 -16.49 4.11 7.47
C ASP A 960 -17.90 4.69 7.27
N GLN A 961 -18.25 5.67 8.10
CA GLN A 961 -19.54 6.33 8.03
C GLN A 961 -19.57 7.48 7.04
N MET A 962 -18.50 8.29 7.01
CA MET A 962 -18.40 9.48 6.17
C MET A 962 -17.92 9.19 4.74
N ALA A 963 -17.16 8.12 4.53
CA ALA A 963 -16.55 7.70 3.25
C ALA A 963 -15.72 8.82 2.58
N LEU A 964 -14.78 9.40 3.32
CA LEU A 964 -14.02 10.57 2.86
C LEU A 964 -12.57 10.27 2.52
N LEU A 965 -11.87 9.58 3.41
CA LEU A 965 -10.48 9.19 3.24
C LEU A 965 -10.42 7.78 2.65
N PRO A 966 -9.31 7.41 1.97
CA PRO A 966 -9.16 6.09 1.38
C PRO A 966 -9.53 4.99 2.36
N TRP A 967 -10.52 4.18 1.99
CA TRP A 967 -11.16 3.25 2.93
C TRP A 967 -10.24 2.09 3.34
N GLY A 968 -9.35 1.67 2.45
CA GLY A 968 -8.38 0.60 2.75
C GLY A 968 -7.24 1.05 3.68
N LEU A 969 -6.96 2.36 3.80
CA LEU A 969 -5.95 2.87 4.74
C LEU A 969 -6.23 2.42 6.17
N SER A 970 -7.48 2.51 6.63
CA SER A 970 -7.84 2.14 8.00
C SER A 970 -7.83 0.64 8.28
N ARG A 971 -7.84 -0.19 7.24
CA ARG A 971 -7.96 -1.65 7.37
C ARG A 971 -6.63 -2.37 7.18
N ILE A 972 -5.77 -1.82 6.33
CA ILE A 972 -4.49 -2.45 5.97
C ILE A 972 -3.37 -1.77 6.77
N LEU A 973 -3.23 -0.45 6.63
CA LEU A 973 -2.05 0.27 7.16
C LEU A 973 -2.32 0.95 8.51
N GLY A 974 -3.58 1.21 8.84
CA GLY A 974 -4.01 2.07 9.94
C GLY A 974 -3.88 3.55 9.58
N ILE A 975 -4.95 4.34 9.77
CA ILE A 975 -4.96 5.80 9.50
C ILE A 975 -3.85 6.50 10.30
N THR A 976 -3.68 6.14 11.56
CA THR A 976 -2.72 6.81 12.45
C THR A 976 -1.28 6.46 12.14
N VAL A 977 -1.00 5.22 11.74
CA VAL A 977 0.34 4.78 11.35
C VAL A 977 0.71 5.40 10.00
N PHE A 978 -0.17 5.28 9.01
CA PHE A 978 0.10 5.76 7.65
C PHE A 978 0.26 7.28 7.57
N LEU A 979 -0.55 8.04 8.32
CA LEU A 979 -0.49 9.50 8.35
C LEU A 979 0.41 10.06 9.48
N ASP A 980 1.17 9.19 10.16
CA ASP A 980 2.03 9.53 11.31
C ASP A 980 1.31 10.39 12.37
N ILE A 981 0.04 10.07 12.66
CA ILE A 981 -0.77 10.79 13.64
C ILE A 981 -0.38 10.28 15.04
N PRO A 982 0.09 11.14 15.95
CA PRO A 982 0.57 10.69 17.24
C PRO A 982 -0.55 10.03 18.09
N PRO A 983 -0.34 8.79 18.59
CA PRO A 983 -1.40 8.06 19.32
C PRO A 983 -1.74 8.70 20.67
N TRP A 984 -0.89 9.59 21.20
CA TRP A 984 -1.14 10.34 22.43
C TRP A 984 -2.07 11.55 22.24
N LEU A 985 -2.41 11.92 21.01
CA LEU A 985 -3.19 13.12 20.69
C LEU A 985 -4.53 13.21 21.46
N PRO A 986 -5.33 12.13 21.62
CA PRO A 986 -6.56 12.18 22.43
C PRO A 986 -6.31 12.50 23.91
N LYS A 987 -5.21 12.00 24.47
CA LYS A 987 -4.82 12.30 25.87
C LYS A 987 -4.43 13.76 26.01
N ALA A 988 -3.69 14.30 25.05
CA ALA A 988 -3.36 15.72 25.03
C ALA A 988 -4.61 16.61 24.85
N ALA A 989 -5.55 16.23 23.98
CA ALA A 989 -6.83 16.92 23.86
C ALA A 989 -7.59 16.90 25.19
N THR A 990 -7.63 15.75 25.87
CA THR A 990 -8.25 15.61 27.20
C THR A 990 -7.62 16.57 28.21
N ALA A 991 -6.29 16.58 28.29
CA ALA A 991 -5.53 17.44 29.20
C ALA A 991 -5.71 18.93 28.88
N ALA A 992 -5.71 19.30 27.60
CA ALA A 992 -5.96 20.67 27.14
C ALA A 992 -7.39 21.12 27.52
N GLY A 993 -8.39 20.27 27.30
CA GLY A 993 -9.77 20.51 27.72
C GLY A 993 -9.88 20.70 29.24
N ALA A 994 -9.27 19.81 30.03
CA ALA A 994 -9.24 19.90 31.49
C ALA A 994 -8.54 21.19 31.97
N THR A 995 -7.46 21.59 31.30
CA THR A 995 -6.74 22.84 31.60
C THR A 995 -7.61 24.07 31.33
N LEU A 996 -8.35 24.09 30.20
CA LEU A 996 -9.31 25.15 29.89
C LEU A 996 -10.44 25.22 30.92
N ILE A 997 -10.93 24.07 31.40
CA ILE A 997 -11.92 23.99 32.49
C ILE A 997 -11.37 24.58 33.78
N ALA A 998 -10.18 24.17 34.21
CA ALA A 998 -9.55 24.64 35.44
C ALA A 998 -9.24 26.15 35.39
N ALA A 999 -8.59 26.61 34.31
CA ALA A 999 -8.31 28.03 34.09
C ALA A 999 -9.61 28.85 34.02
N GLY A 1000 -10.63 28.33 33.33
CA GLY A 1000 -11.94 28.94 33.24
C GLY A 1000 -12.62 29.09 34.61
N ALA A 1001 -12.57 28.04 35.44
CA ALA A 1001 -13.08 28.06 36.81
C ALA A 1001 -12.34 29.09 37.68
N LEU A 1002 -11.00 29.14 37.62
CA LEU A 1002 -10.18 30.12 38.35
C LEU A 1002 -10.46 31.57 37.93
N LEU A 1003 -10.75 31.81 36.66
CA LEU A 1003 -11.13 33.13 36.16
C LEU A 1003 -12.58 33.49 36.53
N ALA A 1004 -13.46 32.50 36.64
CA ALA A 1004 -14.84 32.68 37.10
C ALA A 1004 -14.93 32.93 38.62
N LEU A 1005 -13.96 32.44 39.40
CA LEU A 1005 -13.79 32.70 40.84
C LEU A 1005 -13.20 34.10 41.07
N GLY A 1006 -14.07 35.11 41.12
CA GLY A 1006 -13.71 36.49 41.48
C GLY A 1006 -14.77 37.12 42.37
N ARG A 1007 -14.34 37.73 43.49
CA ARG A 1007 -15.20 38.42 44.47
C ARG A 1007 -16.17 39.38 43.77
N ARG A 1008 -17.46 39.28 44.09
CA ARG A 1008 -18.46 40.33 43.78
C ARG A 1008 -17.87 41.68 44.22
N PRO A 1009 -17.86 42.72 43.38
CA PRO A 1009 -17.64 44.07 43.88
C PRO A 1009 -18.71 44.30 44.94
N THR A 1010 -18.30 44.53 46.18
CA THR A 1010 -19.20 45.07 47.19
C THR A 1010 -19.81 46.33 46.60
N ARG A 1011 -21.14 46.36 46.50
CA ARG A 1011 -21.88 47.61 46.25
C ARG A 1011 -21.39 48.60 47.31
N ARG A 1012 -20.59 49.60 46.94
CA ARG A 1012 -20.55 50.84 47.71
C ARG A 1012 -21.94 51.46 47.56
N ALA A 1013 -22.69 51.45 48.66
CA ALA A 1013 -23.84 52.32 48.81
C ALA A 1013 -23.31 53.76 48.88
N THR A 1014 -23.60 54.54 47.84
CA THR A 1014 -23.82 56.00 47.79
C THR A 1014 -24.06 56.36 46.33
#